data_AF-A0A1R2D3Z4-F1
#
_entry.id   AF-A0A1R2D3Z4-F1
#
_cell.length_a   1.000
_cell.length_b   1.000
_cell.length_c   1.000
_cell.angle_alpha   90.00
_cell.angle_beta   90.00
_cell.angle_gamma   90.00
#
_symmetry.space_group_name_H-M   'P 1'
#
loop_
_entity.id
_entity.type
_entity.pdbx_description
1 polymer ?
#
loop_
_entity_poly.entity_id
_entity_poly.type
_entity_poly.pdbx_seq_one_letter_code
_entity_poly.pdbx_strand_id
1 'polypeptide(L)'
;MSLKSIVDIIIQLESFRNIDLYMRGLYYYEFKLYYNQSSNIIFANPLSLYVADSLLPKHSPNSPGYIEDIYFRSKTFQIRYCDEDIKIQEIVTFRIEIEASKTQSPELTIECSLMYNEFNTGTTAKYTEVKPFKKEASAEIKIQNFAKGVHQFMPITFDEIHACVLNTTIHAIPLDFRFRPHINNDQAGDLNLYNSLSQCFFGDKTQVDYIDVIAVQNLYVKVLYNTYERIKRTIAQSNYLENDEINIRKKSYDEGLGNFDRIHETDPETVAKFIMSQIQDIAGRLNALEYELINAILEFQARMCISLMYKYNDLIKDRWGESIFRTVEEVEDFLNPAVENVGKKHKKIAKKIRKSEYYNELDMPPVYIKDYFPNPAVHPILFLEIVSKVPEVKMLWKSDWVNYRQSQGSNFHLIIFAHGFQGSSFDLRAIRNQIALFKSDTMLMCSSKNEEHTEEDIEKMGKRLAEEVIQFIDDWCVQTHPSKISFVGHSLGGLIIRAALPYLSEYSGKFGFFMTFSSPHLGYMYKSSTLVDAGMWFLKKFKKNYCMKQLTMTDSEVPEDTFLYRLSQVHGLEWFKHIGLISSFQDNYAPFESARIEISKEHLTDSKARIHFEMARNILSRITAEKIHRIDVNFKIEKKGIDSMIGRAAHIQMLDHRILMHMIIQCCASFFEI
;
A
#
# COMPACT_ATOMS: atom_id res chain seq x y z
N MET A 1 22.08 -25.62 -27.86
CA MET A 1 23.21 -24.83 -27.35
C MET A 1 22.65 -23.50 -26.99
N SER A 2 22.98 -22.97 -25.82
CA SER A 2 22.37 -21.70 -25.43
C SER A 2 23.23 -20.94 -24.45
N LEU A 3 23.07 -19.63 -24.52
CA LEU A 3 23.54 -18.72 -23.50
C LEU A 3 22.55 -18.79 -22.33
N LYS A 4 23.07 -18.95 -21.12
CA LYS A 4 22.31 -19.03 -19.89
C LYS A 4 22.59 -17.79 -19.05
N SER A 5 21.54 -17.17 -18.53
CA SER A 5 21.65 -16.09 -17.54
C SER A 5 21.72 -16.71 -16.15
N ILE A 6 22.77 -16.39 -15.40
CA ILE A 6 22.90 -16.76 -13.99
C ILE A 6 22.48 -15.56 -13.16
N VAL A 7 21.47 -15.75 -12.32
CA VAL A 7 20.91 -14.68 -11.50
C VAL A 7 20.86 -15.13 -10.05
N ASP A 8 21.41 -14.30 -9.17
CA ASP A 8 21.28 -14.49 -7.73
C ASP A 8 20.15 -13.60 -7.20
N ILE A 9 19.36 -14.16 -6.29
CA ILE A 9 18.23 -13.53 -5.63
C ILE A 9 18.51 -13.54 -4.14
N ILE A 10 18.86 -12.38 -3.61
CA ILE A 10 19.11 -12.16 -2.19
C ILE A 10 17.82 -11.63 -1.57
N ILE A 11 17.32 -12.35 -0.56
CA ILE A 11 16.17 -11.95 0.24
C ILE A 11 16.68 -11.64 1.66
N GLN A 12 16.53 -10.38 2.07
CA GLN A 12 16.80 -9.94 3.44
C GLN A 12 15.47 -9.84 4.19
N LEU A 13 15.36 -10.57 5.30
CA LEU A 13 14.26 -10.45 6.26
C LEU A 13 14.71 -9.53 7.40
N GLU A 14 14.12 -8.35 7.54
CA GLU A 14 14.53 -7.41 8.59
C GLU A 14 13.71 -7.59 9.86
N SER A 15 12.42 -7.29 9.79
CA SER A 15 11.50 -7.39 10.93
C SER A 15 10.12 -7.86 10.50
N PHE A 16 9.40 -8.40 11.47
CA PHE A 16 8.00 -8.75 11.37
C PHE A 16 7.20 -7.90 12.35
N ARG A 17 6.04 -7.40 11.93
CA ARG A 17 5.09 -6.71 12.81
C ARG A 17 3.73 -7.41 12.77
N ASN A 18 3.29 -7.89 13.93
CA ASN A 18 1.94 -8.37 14.12
C ASN A 18 1.01 -7.18 14.35
N ILE A 19 0.00 -6.97 13.50
CA ILE A 19 -1.00 -5.91 13.70
C ILE A 19 -2.28 -6.48 14.28
N ASP A 20 -2.72 -7.64 13.77
CA ASP A 20 -3.99 -8.24 14.16
C ASP A 20 -4.12 -9.73 13.77
N LEU A 21 -3.04 -10.52 13.88
CA LEU A 21 -3.15 -11.97 13.79
C LEU A 21 -3.86 -12.51 15.04
N TYR A 22 -4.96 -13.23 14.85
CA TYR A 22 -5.82 -13.70 15.94
C TYR A 22 -5.25 -14.88 16.73
N MET A 23 -4.27 -15.59 16.16
CA MET A 23 -3.80 -16.87 16.68
C MET A 23 -2.49 -16.65 17.45
N ARG A 24 -2.42 -17.18 18.68
CA ARG A 24 -1.21 -17.16 19.49
C ARG A 24 -0.44 -18.45 19.27
N GLY A 25 0.87 -18.36 19.06
CA GLY A 25 1.68 -19.54 18.84
C GLY A 25 3.04 -19.23 18.24
N LEU A 26 3.65 -20.26 17.67
CA LEU A 26 4.91 -20.16 16.95
C LEU A 26 4.67 -20.00 15.47
N TYR A 27 5.48 -19.15 14.86
CA TYR A 27 5.42 -18.79 13.47
C TYR A 27 6.80 -18.83 12.84
N TYR A 28 6.86 -19.12 11.55
CA TYR A 28 8.02 -18.84 10.70
C TYR A 28 7.55 -18.60 9.27
N TYR A 29 8.41 -18.01 8.45
CA TYR A 29 8.17 -17.85 7.03
C TYR A 29 8.90 -18.92 6.23
N GLU A 30 8.22 -19.51 5.25
CA GLU A 30 8.80 -20.43 4.28
C GLU A 30 8.82 -19.79 2.90
N PHE A 31 9.98 -19.84 2.24
CA PHE A 31 10.23 -19.28 0.92
C PHE A 31 10.69 -20.37 -0.05
N LYS A 32 10.15 -20.35 -1.26
CA LYS A 32 10.72 -21.03 -2.43
C LYS A 32 10.57 -20.15 -3.66
N LEU A 33 11.48 -20.30 -4.62
CA LEU A 33 11.55 -19.44 -5.80
C LEU A 33 11.56 -20.28 -7.06
N TYR A 34 10.85 -19.84 -8.09
CA TYR A 34 10.83 -20.52 -9.38
C TYR A 34 10.51 -19.60 -10.56
N TYR A 35 10.97 -20.02 -11.73
CA TYR A 35 10.67 -19.44 -13.03
C TYR A 35 9.93 -20.45 -13.90
N ASN A 36 8.79 -20.04 -14.47
CA ASN A 36 8.03 -20.86 -15.41
C ASN A 36 8.57 -20.65 -16.83
N GLN A 37 9.21 -21.67 -17.41
CA GLN A 37 9.70 -21.65 -18.78
C GLN A 37 8.86 -22.61 -19.64
N SER A 38 7.89 -22.05 -20.36
CA SER A 38 6.93 -22.81 -21.18
C SER A 38 6.18 -23.87 -20.36
N SER A 39 6.62 -25.14 -20.42
CA SER A 39 6.00 -26.28 -19.72
C SER A 39 6.80 -26.77 -18.51
N ASN A 40 7.97 -26.19 -18.24
CA ASN A 40 8.87 -26.62 -17.17
C ASN A 40 8.98 -25.54 -16.09
N ILE A 41 9.15 -25.98 -14.85
CA ILE A 41 9.43 -25.11 -13.70
C ILE A 41 10.90 -25.24 -13.35
N ILE A 42 11.62 -24.11 -13.34
CA ILE A 42 13.01 -24.04 -12.89
C ILE A 42 13.00 -23.46 -11.48
N PHE A 43 13.35 -24.28 -10.49
CA PHE A 43 13.49 -23.83 -9.12
C PHE A 43 14.85 -23.15 -8.91
N ALA A 44 14.87 -22.07 -8.14
CA ALA A 44 16.11 -21.47 -7.70
C ALA A 44 16.69 -22.29 -6.53
N ASN A 45 18.00 -22.50 -6.54
CA ASN A 45 18.69 -23.25 -5.49
C ASN A 45 19.18 -22.31 -4.39
N PRO A 46 18.82 -22.53 -3.12
CA PRO A 46 19.40 -21.77 -2.02
C PRO A 46 20.90 -22.10 -1.87
N LEU A 47 21.76 -21.06 -1.86
CA LEU A 47 23.21 -21.20 -1.85
C LEU A 47 23.85 -20.86 -0.50
N SER A 48 23.41 -19.78 0.12
CA SER A 48 23.99 -19.27 1.36
C SER A 48 22.92 -18.68 2.26
N LEU A 49 23.15 -18.79 3.56
CA LEU A 49 22.25 -18.30 4.60
C LEU A 49 23.07 -17.63 5.69
N TYR A 50 22.73 -16.38 6.00
CA TYR A 50 23.31 -15.58 7.10
C TYR A 50 22.25 -15.41 8.19
N VAL A 51 22.50 -16.04 9.32
CA VAL A 51 21.61 -16.09 10.51
C VAL A 51 22.44 -15.95 11.77
N ALA A 52 21.78 -15.74 12.91
CA ALA A 52 22.47 -15.76 14.21
C ALA A 52 22.99 -17.18 14.55
N ASP A 53 24.21 -17.27 15.08
CA ASP A 53 24.77 -18.52 15.58
C ASP A 53 23.95 -19.04 16.77
N SER A 54 23.38 -20.23 16.64
CA SER A 54 22.55 -20.83 17.67
C SER A 54 22.50 -22.35 17.55
N LEU A 55 22.49 -23.02 18.70
CA LEU A 55 22.32 -24.48 18.83
C LEU A 55 20.86 -24.87 19.10
N LEU A 56 19.93 -23.92 19.00
CA LEU A 56 18.52 -24.18 19.24
C LEU A 56 17.97 -25.19 18.22
N PRO A 57 17.17 -26.19 18.64
CA PRO A 57 16.52 -27.11 17.73
C PRO A 57 15.65 -26.36 16.72
N LYS A 58 15.59 -26.85 15.48
CA LYS A 58 14.68 -26.33 14.45
C LYS A 58 13.26 -26.22 14.99
N HIS A 59 12.59 -25.10 14.71
CA HIS A 59 11.22 -24.79 15.14
C HIS A 59 11.01 -24.62 16.64
N SER A 60 12.09 -24.54 17.43
CA SER A 60 11.97 -24.05 18.80
C SER A 60 11.85 -22.52 18.81
N PRO A 61 11.27 -21.91 19.86
CA PRO A 61 11.17 -20.46 19.96
C PRO A 61 12.53 -19.79 19.79
N ASN A 62 12.64 -18.84 18.85
CA ASN A 62 13.86 -18.13 18.47
C ASN A 62 14.95 -18.97 17.78
N SER A 63 14.66 -20.20 17.33
CA SER A 63 15.61 -20.96 16.50
C SER A 63 15.89 -20.20 15.20
N PRO A 64 17.15 -20.12 14.74
CA PRO A 64 17.49 -19.46 13.50
C PRO A 64 16.88 -20.18 12.30
N GLY A 65 16.81 -19.47 11.18
CA GLY A 65 16.39 -20.03 9.91
C GLY A 65 17.34 -21.10 9.39
N TYR A 66 16.86 -21.89 8.44
CA TYR A 66 17.62 -22.96 7.81
C TYR A 66 17.13 -23.23 6.38
N ILE A 67 17.99 -23.89 5.60
CA ILE A 67 17.68 -24.36 4.24
C ILE A 67 17.34 -25.85 4.30
N GLU A 68 16.34 -26.26 3.53
CA GLU A 68 16.00 -27.65 3.26
C GLU A 68 15.53 -27.80 1.81
N ASP A 69 16.26 -28.58 1.02
CA ASP A 69 16.07 -28.71 -0.42
C ASP A 69 16.03 -27.36 -1.16
N ILE A 70 14.87 -26.99 -1.70
CA ILE A 70 14.62 -25.72 -2.42
C ILE A 70 14.01 -24.64 -1.52
N TYR A 71 13.81 -24.94 -0.23
CA TYR A 71 13.12 -24.09 0.72
C TYR A 71 14.11 -23.38 1.64
N PHE A 72 13.82 -22.11 1.89
CA PHE A 72 14.34 -21.37 3.03
C PHE A 72 13.24 -21.23 4.07
N ARG A 73 13.54 -21.55 5.33
CA ARG A 73 12.64 -21.29 6.46
C ARG A 73 13.31 -20.30 7.40
N SER A 74 12.60 -19.23 7.74
CA SER A 74 13.11 -18.17 8.59
C SER A 74 13.25 -18.61 10.04
N LYS A 75 13.80 -17.72 10.87
CA LYS A 75 13.69 -17.74 12.32
C LYS A 75 12.28 -18.08 12.76
N THR A 76 12.18 -18.97 13.74
CA THR A 76 10.91 -19.27 14.41
C THR A 76 10.68 -18.25 15.52
N PHE A 77 9.52 -17.60 15.53
CA PHE A 77 9.18 -16.55 16.48
C PHE A 77 7.81 -16.80 17.11
N GLN A 78 7.61 -16.27 18.32
CA GLN A 78 6.37 -16.42 19.06
C GLN A 78 5.55 -15.13 18.97
N ILE A 79 4.25 -15.26 18.67
CA ILE A 79 3.30 -14.15 18.75
C ILE A 79 2.46 -14.31 20.01
N ARG A 80 2.43 -13.29 20.84
CA ARG A 80 1.69 -13.27 22.12
C ARG A 80 0.54 -12.27 22.11
N TYR A 81 0.77 -11.10 21.53
CA TYR A 81 -0.16 -9.98 21.56
C TYR A 81 -0.31 -9.33 20.18
N CYS A 82 -1.40 -8.58 19.99
CA CYS A 82 -1.52 -7.66 18.85
C CYS A 82 -0.52 -6.50 19.02
N ASP A 83 -0.07 -5.92 17.91
CA ASP A 83 0.92 -4.83 17.86
C ASP A 83 2.28 -5.21 18.48
N GLU A 84 2.83 -6.36 18.05
CA GLU A 84 4.13 -6.89 18.48
C GLU A 84 5.14 -6.86 17.31
N ASP A 85 6.30 -6.24 17.54
CA ASP A 85 7.42 -6.19 16.59
C ASP A 85 8.51 -7.21 16.94
N ILE A 86 8.99 -7.92 15.93
CA ILE A 86 9.95 -9.01 16.05
C ILE A 86 11.08 -8.82 15.04
N LYS A 87 12.31 -8.73 15.53
CA LYS A 87 13.51 -8.73 14.67
C LYS A 87 13.77 -10.15 14.15
N ILE A 88 13.85 -10.29 12.83
CA ILE A 88 14.23 -11.52 12.15
C ILE A 88 15.72 -11.48 11.83
N GLN A 89 16.14 -10.48 11.05
CA GLN A 89 17.52 -10.20 10.68
C GLN A 89 18.27 -11.37 10.03
N GLU A 90 17.68 -11.93 8.97
CA GLU A 90 18.25 -13.06 8.23
C GLU A 90 18.39 -12.74 6.75
N ILE A 91 19.39 -13.32 6.09
CA ILE A 91 19.64 -13.13 4.66
C ILE A 91 19.83 -14.48 4.00
N VAL A 92 19.11 -14.73 2.91
CA VAL A 92 19.30 -15.93 2.09
C VAL A 92 19.60 -15.52 0.65
N THR A 93 20.52 -16.24 0.01
CA THR A 93 20.81 -16.10 -1.42
C THR A 93 20.34 -17.36 -2.15
N PHE A 94 19.49 -17.18 -3.16
CA PHE A 94 19.11 -18.21 -4.12
C PHE A 94 19.81 -17.96 -5.45
N ARG A 95 20.15 -19.00 -6.20
CA ARG A 95 20.65 -18.90 -7.57
C ARG A 95 19.74 -19.63 -8.54
N ILE A 96 19.45 -18.98 -9.65
CA ILE A 96 18.71 -19.57 -10.76
C ILE A 96 19.48 -19.40 -12.08
N GLU A 97 19.44 -20.44 -12.91
CA GLU A 97 20.01 -20.43 -14.26
C GLU A 97 18.87 -20.57 -15.27
N ILE A 98 18.68 -19.57 -16.12
CA ILE A 98 17.61 -19.56 -17.14
C ILE A 98 18.18 -19.35 -18.54
N GLU A 99 17.40 -19.65 -19.59
CA GLU A 99 17.77 -19.24 -20.95
C GLU A 99 17.92 -17.72 -21.03
N ALA A 100 19.02 -17.24 -21.61
CA ALA A 100 19.15 -15.83 -21.96
C ALA A 100 18.27 -15.56 -23.20
N SER A 101 17.04 -15.09 -22.97
CA SER A 101 16.11 -14.77 -24.05
C SER A 101 16.36 -13.37 -24.60
N LYS A 102 16.36 -13.24 -25.94
CA LYS A 102 16.48 -11.94 -26.63
C LYS A 102 15.16 -11.17 -26.69
N THR A 103 14.01 -11.84 -26.47
CA THR A 103 12.67 -11.28 -26.72
C THR A 103 11.72 -11.36 -25.54
N GLN A 104 12.01 -12.19 -24.53
CA GLN A 104 11.13 -12.36 -23.37
C GLN A 104 11.57 -11.51 -22.18
N SER A 105 10.59 -11.04 -21.43
CA SER A 105 10.76 -10.37 -20.15
C SER A 105 10.48 -11.38 -19.02
N PRO A 106 11.48 -12.13 -18.52
CA PRO A 106 11.23 -13.23 -17.61
C PRO A 106 10.72 -12.71 -16.25
N GLU A 107 9.69 -13.36 -15.70
CA GLU A 107 9.10 -13.04 -14.40
C GLU A 107 9.38 -14.19 -13.41
N LEU A 108 10.09 -13.90 -12.33
CA LEU A 108 10.34 -14.86 -11.25
C LEU A 108 9.20 -14.82 -10.25
N THR A 109 8.81 -15.98 -9.71
CA THR A 109 7.88 -16.08 -8.59
C THR A 109 8.62 -16.47 -7.31
N ILE A 110 8.39 -15.71 -6.23
CA ILE A 110 8.72 -16.08 -4.86
C ILE A 110 7.40 -16.47 -4.18
N GLU A 111 7.28 -17.72 -3.74
CA GLU A 111 6.20 -18.12 -2.84
C GLU A 111 6.65 -17.91 -1.40
N CYS A 112 5.90 -17.10 -0.65
CA CYS A 112 6.13 -16.82 0.77
C CYS A 112 4.93 -17.32 1.58
N SER A 113 5.15 -18.29 2.46
CA SER A 113 4.11 -18.87 3.31
C SER A 113 4.37 -18.55 4.78
N LEU A 114 3.36 -18.05 5.48
CA LEU A 114 3.36 -17.91 6.94
C LEU A 114 2.92 -19.23 7.56
N MET A 115 3.85 -19.91 8.21
CA MET A 115 3.63 -21.19 8.88
C MET A 115 3.29 -20.94 10.35
N TYR A 116 2.35 -21.70 10.89
CA TYR A 116 1.85 -21.55 12.25
C TYR A 116 1.78 -22.88 12.99
N ASN A 117 2.07 -22.83 14.29
CA ASN A 117 1.86 -23.91 15.23
C ASN A 117 1.29 -23.36 16.55
N GLU A 118 0.25 -24.02 17.05
CA GLU A 118 -0.34 -23.73 18.34
C GLU A 118 0.63 -24.12 19.46
N PHE A 119 1.16 -23.13 20.18
CA PHE A 119 2.12 -23.35 21.25
C PHE A 119 1.50 -23.04 22.62
N ASN A 120 1.19 -24.09 23.38
CA ASN A 120 0.66 -23.96 24.75
C ASN A 120 1.79 -23.77 25.76
N THR A 121 1.90 -22.57 26.32
CA THR A 121 2.88 -22.21 27.35
C THR A 121 2.55 -22.76 28.75
N GLY A 122 1.50 -23.58 28.89
CA GLY A 122 0.84 -23.87 30.18
C GLY A 122 1.28 -25.13 30.93
N THR A 123 2.08 -26.02 30.35
CA THR A 123 2.51 -27.24 31.05
C THR A 123 3.96 -27.57 30.72
N THR A 124 4.65 -28.15 31.69
CA THR A 124 5.87 -28.98 31.51
C THR A 124 5.55 -30.21 30.64
N ALA A 125 4.96 -29.99 29.47
CA ALA A 125 4.70 -31.00 28.48
C ALA A 125 6.04 -31.35 27.86
N LYS A 126 6.44 -32.61 28.03
CA LYS A 126 7.52 -33.23 27.26
C LYS A 126 7.28 -32.89 25.78
N TYR A 127 8.35 -32.59 25.04
CA TYR A 127 8.41 -32.29 23.59
C TYR A 127 7.81 -33.37 22.65
N THR A 128 6.96 -34.27 23.15
CA THR A 128 6.55 -35.52 22.50
C THR A 128 5.28 -35.45 21.66
N GLU A 129 4.51 -34.35 21.69
CA GLU A 129 3.30 -34.18 20.83
C GLU A 129 3.21 -32.77 20.23
N VAL A 130 4.27 -32.29 19.58
CA VAL A 130 4.21 -31.03 18.83
C VAL A 130 3.41 -31.29 17.55
N LYS A 131 2.21 -30.70 17.43
CA LYS A 131 1.44 -30.69 16.17
C LYS A 131 2.34 -30.17 15.04
N PRO A 132 2.24 -30.66 13.80
CA PRO A 132 3.02 -30.11 12.70
C PRO A 132 2.62 -28.66 12.43
N PHE A 133 3.56 -27.84 11.96
CA PHE A 133 3.24 -26.50 11.48
C PHE A 133 2.30 -26.61 10.27
N LYS A 134 1.28 -25.76 10.24
CA LYS A 134 0.35 -25.60 9.10
C LYS A 134 0.58 -24.27 8.41
N LYS A 135 0.26 -24.20 7.12
CA LYS A 135 0.26 -22.93 6.38
C LYS A 135 -0.96 -22.11 6.79
N GLU A 136 -0.73 -20.94 7.39
CA GLU A 136 -1.78 -20.03 7.82
C GLU A 136 -2.15 -19.03 6.71
N ALA A 137 -1.14 -18.44 6.07
CA ALA A 137 -1.31 -17.52 4.96
C ALA A 137 -0.20 -17.72 3.91
N SER A 138 -0.43 -17.27 2.67
CA SER A 138 0.60 -17.26 1.62
C SER A 138 0.44 -16.10 0.67
N ALA A 139 1.57 -15.59 0.18
CA ALA A 139 1.64 -14.55 -0.83
C ALA A 139 2.60 -14.99 -1.95
N GLU A 140 2.23 -14.68 -3.19
CA GLU A 140 3.13 -14.80 -4.35
C GLU A 140 3.72 -13.42 -4.63
N ILE A 141 5.05 -13.29 -4.61
CA ILE A 141 5.75 -12.08 -5.03
C ILE A 141 6.32 -12.32 -6.43
N LYS A 142 6.13 -11.35 -7.32
CA LYS A 142 6.65 -11.39 -8.70
C LYS A 142 7.83 -10.43 -8.83
N ILE A 143 8.90 -10.88 -9.48
CA ILE A 143 10.01 -10.03 -9.91
C ILE A 143 9.98 -9.95 -11.43
N GLN A 144 9.60 -8.79 -11.95
CA GLN A 144 9.61 -8.54 -13.39
C GLN A 144 11.03 -8.36 -13.88
N ASN A 145 11.33 -8.94 -15.04
CA ASN A 145 12.61 -8.74 -15.71
C ASN A 145 13.81 -8.99 -14.76
N PHE A 146 13.73 -10.01 -13.91
CA PHE A 146 14.72 -10.24 -12.85
C PHE A 146 16.16 -10.40 -13.39
N ALA A 147 16.30 -10.85 -14.64
CA ALA A 147 17.57 -10.93 -15.36
C ALA A 147 18.18 -9.57 -15.77
N LYS A 148 17.51 -8.43 -15.49
CA LYS A 148 18.02 -7.06 -15.70
C LYS A 148 18.44 -6.36 -14.41
N GLY A 149 18.36 -7.05 -13.28
CA GLY A 149 18.75 -6.55 -11.96
C GLY A 149 17.71 -5.65 -11.30
N VAL A 150 17.42 -5.91 -10.02
CA VAL A 150 16.48 -5.12 -9.20
C VAL A 150 16.97 -5.05 -7.76
N HIS A 151 16.73 -3.93 -7.08
CA HIS A 151 16.92 -3.77 -5.65
C HIS A 151 15.72 -2.99 -5.10
N GLN A 152 14.87 -3.63 -4.31
CA GLN A 152 13.62 -3.02 -3.86
C GLN A 152 13.29 -3.44 -2.43
N PHE A 153 12.75 -2.52 -1.65
CA PHE A 153 12.00 -2.86 -0.45
C PHE A 153 10.67 -3.51 -0.85
N MET A 154 10.25 -4.51 -0.08
CA MET A 154 9.00 -5.22 -0.29
C MET A 154 8.37 -5.54 1.07
N PRO A 155 7.32 -4.82 1.49
CA PRO A 155 6.55 -5.17 2.67
C PRO A 155 5.63 -6.34 2.30
N ILE A 156 5.98 -7.55 2.75
CA ILE A 156 5.17 -8.75 2.46
C ILE A 156 3.97 -8.75 3.42
N THR A 157 2.79 -8.52 2.86
CA THR A 157 1.49 -8.59 3.52
C THR A 157 0.63 -9.68 2.88
N PHE A 158 -0.39 -10.16 3.58
CA PHE A 158 -1.32 -11.17 3.08
C PHE A 158 -2.69 -10.57 2.73
N ASP A 159 -3.76 -11.12 3.29
CA ASP A 159 -5.13 -10.66 3.16
C ASP A 159 -5.56 -9.78 4.35
N GLU A 160 -6.83 -9.37 4.37
CA GLU A 160 -7.38 -8.46 5.38
C GLU A 160 -7.55 -9.11 6.77
N ILE A 161 -7.64 -10.45 6.82
CA ILE A 161 -7.76 -11.18 8.08
C ILE A 161 -6.40 -11.50 8.69
N HIS A 162 -5.33 -11.53 7.88
CA HIS A 162 -3.95 -11.70 8.32
C HIS A 162 -3.20 -10.36 8.31
N ALA A 163 -3.65 -9.41 9.14
CA ALA A 163 -3.01 -8.10 9.24
C ALA A 163 -1.65 -8.24 9.97
N CYS A 164 -0.61 -8.41 9.16
CA CYS A 164 0.78 -8.36 9.57
C CYS A 164 1.64 -7.92 8.39
N VAL A 165 2.87 -7.51 8.68
CA VAL A 165 3.84 -7.15 7.65
C VAL A 165 5.21 -7.74 7.96
N LEU A 166 5.82 -8.34 6.96
CA LEU A 166 7.22 -8.74 6.97
C LEU A 166 8.02 -7.75 6.11
N ASN A 167 8.89 -6.98 6.76
CA ASN A 167 9.75 -6.01 6.11
C ASN A 167 10.92 -6.74 5.44
N THR A 168 10.95 -6.71 4.10
CA THR A 168 12.00 -7.35 3.31
C THR A 168 12.66 -6.41 2.32
N THR A 169 13.89 -6.71 1.94
CA THR A 169 14.48 -6.19 0.71
C THR A 169 14.84 -7.37 -0.20
N ILE A 170 14.60 -7.19 -1.49
CA ILE A 170 14.79 -8.20 -2.52
C ILE A 170 15.77 -7.63 -3.55
N HIS A 171 16.85 -8.37 -3.79
CA HIS A 171 17.88 -8.01 -4.74
C HIS A 171 18.00 -9.13 -5.77
N ALA A 172 17.65 -8.89 -7.04
CA ALA A 172 18.00 -9.81 -8.13
C ALA A 172 19.21 -9.27 -8.85
N ILE A 173 20.22 -10.11 -9.06
CA ILE A 173 21.53 -9.73 -9.57
C ILE A 173 21.90 -10.67 -10.71
N PRO A 174 21.75 -10.25 -11.98
CA PRO A 174 22.31 -11.01 -13.09
C PRO A 174 23.84 -10.94 -12.98
N LEU A 175 24.45 -12.06 -12.63
CA LEU A 175 25.89 -12.17 -12.35
C LEU A 175 26.70 -12.46 -13.60
N ASP A 176 26.15 -13.28 -14.51
CA ASP A 176 26.92 -13.83 -15.62
C ASP A 176 25.99 -14.30 -16.75
N PHE A 177 26.52 -14.31 -17.97
CA PHE A 177 25.94 -15.00 -19.11
C PHE A 177 26.89 -16.13 -19.56
N ARG A 178 26.53 -17.38 -19.28
CA ARG A 178 27.38 -18.55 -19.60
C ARG A 178 26.93 -19.28 -20.83
N PHE A 179 27.86 -19.57 -21.74
CA PHE A 179 27.58 -20.41 -22.89
C PHE A 179 27.59 -21.90 -22.49
N ARG A 180 26.48 -22.60 -22.72
CA ARG A 180 26.35 -24.06 -22.52
C ARG A 180 26.29 -24.77 -23.89
N PRO A 181 27.38 -25.40 -24.36
CA PRO A 181 27.34 -26.24 -25.55
C PRO A 181 26.51 -27.51 -25.27
N HIS A 182 25.75 -28.00 -26.25
CA HIS A 182 25.14 -29.32 -26.17
C HIS A 182 26.21 -30.36 -26.51
N ILE A 183 26.45 -31.28 -25.60
CA ILE A 183 27.29 -32.45 -25.86
C ILE A 183 26.32 -33.55 -26.33
N ASN A 184 26.27 -33.82 -27.64
CA ASN A 184 25.70 -35.06 -28.13
C ASN A 184 26.77 -36.13 -28.02
N ASN A 185 26.49 -37.21 -27.28
CA ASN A 185 27.47 -38.27 -26.95
C ASN A 185 28.00 -39.07 -28.16
N ASP A 186 27.56 -38.79 -29.39
CA ASP A 186 27.88 -39.62 -30.57
C ASP A 186 28.83 -39.00 -31.60
N GLN A 187 29.35 -37.77 -31.38
CA GLN A 187 30.40 -37.21 -32.26
C GLN A 187 31.43 -36.43 -31.45
N ALA A 188 32.50 -37.11 -31.06
CA ALA A 188 33.76 -36.50 -30.60
C ALA A 188 34.55 -35.91 -31.80
N GLY A 189 33.91 -35.02 -32.54
CA GLY A 189 34.59 -34.13 -33.50
C GLY A 189 34.64 -32.74 -32.89
N ASP A 190 35.81 -32.10 -32.90
CA ASP A 190 36.06 -30.76 -32.35
C ASP A 190 34.89 -29.79 -32.59
N LEU A 191 34.01 -29.66 -31.60
CA LEU A 191 33.02 -28.58 -31.56
C LEU A 191 33.82 -27.30 -31.38
N ASN A 192 33.98 -26.54 -32.47
CA ASN A 192 34.57 -25.21 -32.40
C ASN A 192 33.64 -24.32 -31.56
N LEU A 193 33.88 -24.27 -30.24
CA LEU A 193 33.09 -23.61 -29.21
C LEU A 193 32.66 -22.20 -29.62
N TYR A 194 33.58 -21.48 -30.26
CA TYR A 194 33.38 -20.09 -30.66
C TYR A 194 32.59 -19.94 -31.95
N ASN A 195 32.60 -20.94 -32.84
CA ASN A 195 31.69 -20.99 -33.97
C ASN A 195 30.24 -21.16 -33.49
N SER A 196 30.02 -22.04 -32.50
CA SER A 196 28.69 -22.17 -31.90
C SER A 196 28.25 -20.93 -31.12
N LEU A 197 29.20 -20.23 -30.48
CA LEU A 197 28.93 -18.97 -29.79
C LEU A 197 28.62 -17.83 -30.78
N SER A 198 29.36 -17.73 -31.88
CA SER A 198 29.10 -16.75 -32.92
C SER A 198 27.73 -16.97 -33.57
N GLN A 199 27.35 -18.22 -33.83
CA GLN A 199 26.00 -18.57 -34.25
C GLN A 199 24.93 -18.14 -33.24
N CYS A 200 25.18 -18.29 -31.94
CA CYS A 200 24.25 -17.86 -30.89
C CYS A 200 24.06 -16.33 -30.88
N PHE A 201 25.15 -15.57 -31.07
CA PHE A 201 25.13 -14.12 -31.09
C PHE A 201 24.55 -13.55 -32.38
N PHE A 202 25.03 -14.02 -33.52
CA PHE A 202 24.86 -13.39 -34.84
C PHE A 202 24.07 -14.23 -35.85
N GLY A 203 23.68 -15.46 -35.52
CA GLY A 203 23.08 -16.41 -36.47
C GLY A 203 24.10 -16.90 -37.50
N ASP A 204 23.64 -17.25 -38.70
CA ASP A 204 24.48 -17.80 -39.77
C ASP A 204 25.24 -16.74 -40.59
N LYS A 205 25.48 -15.55 -40.00
CA LYS A 205 26.20 -14.46 -40.66
C LYS A 205 27.66 -14.83 -40.89
N THR A 206 28.19 -14.51 -42.08
CA THR A 206 29.60 -14.71 -42.44
C THR A 206 30.48 -13.51 -42.11
N GLN A 207 29.88 -12.32 -41.98
CA GLN A 207 30.50 -11.10 -41.48
C GLN A 207 29.52 -10.36 -40.58
N VAL A 208 30.04 -9.68 -39.55
CA VAL A 208 29.26 -8.83 -38.65
C VAL A 208 29.64 -7.37 -38.83
N ASP A 209 28.64 -6.50 -38.78
CA ASP A 209 28.86 -5.05 -38.79
C ASP A 209 28.82 -4.47 -37.38
N TYR A 210 29.10 -3.17 -37.27
CA TYR A 210 29.10 -2.47 -35.98
C TYR A 210 27.74 -2.51 -35.26
N ILE A 211 26.63 -2.52 -36.00
CA ILE A 211 25.27 -2.54 -35.44
C ILE A 211 25.00 -3.90 -34.81
N ASP A 212 25.45 -4.99 -35.45
CA ASP A 212 25.38 -6.35 -34.91
C ASP A 212 26.13 -6.49 -33.58
N VAL A 213 27.36 -5.96 -33.53
CA VAL A 213 28.18 -5.97 -32.31
C VAL A 213 27.47 -5.24 -31.17
N ILE A 214 27.00 -4.02 -31.44
CA ILE A 214 26.27 -3.21 -30.45
C ILE A 214 25.00 -3.92 -29.97
N ALA A 215 24.26 -4.56 -30.87
CA ALA A 215 23.02 -5.24 -30.50
C ALA A 215 23.29 -6.35 -29.47
N VAL A 216 24.32 -7.17 -29.69
CA VAL A 216 24.70 -8.24 -28.76
C VAL A 216 25.30 -7.67 -27.45
N GLN A 217 26.14 -6.64 -27.54
CA GLN A 217 26.69 -5.97 -26.35
C GLN A 217 25.58 -5.35 -25.49
N ASN A 218 24.58 -4.71 -26.11
CA ASN A 218 23.43 -4.15 -25.39
C ASN A 218 22.59 -5.23 -24.70
N LEU A 219 22.48 -6.42 -25.30
CA LEU A 219 21.72 -7.53 -24.73
C LEU A 219 22.39 -8.15 -23.50
N TYR A 220 23.73 -8.24 -23.48
CA TYR A 220 24.44 -8.98 -22.44
C TYR A 220 25.40 -8.11 -21.62
N VAL A 221 26.38 -7.49 -22.26
CA VAL A 221 27.44 -6.72 -21.60
C VAL A 221 26.86 -5.52 -20.85
N LYS A 222 25.99 -4.75 -21.50
CA LYS A 222 25.35 -3.56 -20.92
C LYS A 222 24.43 -3.90 -19.75
N VAL A 223 23.77 -5.07 -19.79
CA VAL A 223 22.92 -5.54 -18.68
C VAL A 223 23.78 -5.77 -17.44
N LEU A 224 24.91 -6.49 -17.56
CA LEU A 224 25.83 -6.72 -16.46
C LEU A 224 26.45 -5.42 -15.93
N TYR A 225 26.88 -4.52 -16.83
CA TYR A 225 27.44 -3.23 -16.44
C TYR A 225 26.42 -2.34 -15.70
N ASN A 226 25.19 -2.26 -16.19
CA ASN A 226 24.13 -1.50 -15.52
C ASN A 226 23.82 -2.08 -14.13
N THR A 227 23.83 -3.41 -13.99
CA THR A 227 23.68 -4.08 -12.70
C THR A 227 24.83 -3.69 -11.75
N TYR A 228 26.07 -3.71 -12.23
CA TYR A 228 27.24 -3.33 -11.45
C TYR A 228 27.11 -1.89 -10.89
N GLU A 229 26.73 -0.94 -11.75
CA GLU A 229 26.52 0.46 -11.35
C GLU A 229 25.34 0.63 -10.38
N ARG A 230 24.25 -0.14 -10.55
CA ARG A 230 23.10 -0.12 -9.63
C ARG A 230 23.46 -0.64 -8.24
N ILE A 231 24.25 -1.72 -8.14
CA ILE A 231 24.70 -2.24 -6.85
C ILE A 231 25.58 -1.22 -6.15
N LYS A 232 26.57 -0.63 -6.86
CA LYS A 232 27.42 0.44 -6.30
C LYS A 232 26.61 1.60 -5.73
N ARG A 233 25.61 2.08 -6.48
CA ARG A 233 24.71 3.15 -6.01
C ARG A 233 23.91 2.73 -4.78
N THR A 234 23.43 1.48 -4.75
CA THR A 234 22.65 0.94 -3.63
C THR A 234 23.50 0.88 -2.35
N ILE A 235 24.74 0.37 -2.43
CA ILE A 235 25.69 0.35 -1.30
C ILE A 235 26.07 1.78 -0.87
N ALA A 236 26.33 2.68 -1.81
CA ALA A 236 26.66 4.06 -1.48
C ALA A 236 25.51 4.75 -0.73
N GLN A 237 24.27 4.57 -1.18
CA GLN A 237 23.10 5.19 -0.56
C GLN A 237 22.80 4.68 0.85
N SER A 238 23.12 3.41 1.18
CA SER A 238 22.98 2.92 2.55
C SER A 238 23.98 3.55 3.53
N ASN A 239 25.11 4.06 3.03
CA ASN A 239 26.17 4.65 3.84
C ASN A 239 25.90 6.12 4.21
N TYR A 240 25.12 6.84 3.39
CA TYR A 240 24.82 8.27 3.57
C TYR A 240 23.30 8.50 3.69
N LEU A 241 22.74 8.37 4.89
CA LEU A 241 21.37 8.81 5.18
C LEU A 241 21.38 10.25 5.68
N GLU A 242 21.63 11.22 4.80
CA GLU A 242 21.29 12.64 5.01
C GLU A 242 21.51 13.45 3.70
N ASN A 243 20.45 14.08 3.21
CA ASN A 243 20.38 15.25 2.28
C ASN A 243 21.22 15.32 0.98
N ASP A 244 22.00 14.29 0.62
CA ASP A 244 22.85 14.33 -0.58
C ASP A 244 22.23 13.71 -1.85
N GLU A 245 20.90 13.54 -1.90
CA GLU A 245 20.22 13.13 -3.14
C GLU A 245 20.55 14.07 -4.32
N ILE A 246 20.76 15.35 -4.04
CA ILE A 246 21.08 16.38 -5.04
C ILE A 246 22.52 16.23 -5.56
N ASN A 247 23.47 15.80 -4.73
CA ASN A 247 24.87 15.57 -5.14
C ASN A 247 25.05 14.22 -5.85
N ILE A 248 24.28 13.19 -5.46
CA ILE A 248 24.29 11.89 -6.14
C ILE A 248 23.61 11.99 -7.52
N ARG A 249 22.53 12.78 -7.66
CA ARG A 249 21.94 13.08 -8.99
C ARG A 249 22.86 13.93 -9.87
N LYS A 250 23.70 14.80 -9.28
CA LYS A 250 24.70 15.59 -10.02
C LYS A 250 25.93 14.79 -10.43
N LYS A 251 26.29 13.73 -9.70
CA LYS A 251 27.11 12.63 -10.25
C LYS A 251 26.22 11.69 -11.06
N SER A 252 25.56 12.24 -12.07
CA SER A 252 25.37 11.47 -13.28
C SER A 252 26.78 11.07 -13.70
N TYR A 253 27.16 9.80 -13.49
CA TYR A 253 28.12 9.18 -14.38
C TYR A 253 27.44 9.17 -15.74
N ASP A 254 27.49 10.33 -16.39
CA ASP A 254 27.30 10.54 -17.80
C ASP A 254 28.56 10.03 -18.51
N GLU A 255 29.00 8.82 -18.13
CA GLU A 255 29.77 7.97 -19.02
C GLU A 255 28.72 7.28 -19.89
N GLY A 256 28.10 8.07 -20.76
CA GLY A 256 27.35 7.51 -21.86
C GLY A 256 28.27 6.59 -22.64
N LEU A 257 28.04 5.28 -22.56
CA LEU A 257 28.22 4.26 -23.61
C LEU A 257 29.52 4.27 -24.47
N GLY A 258 30.54 5.03 -24.10
CA GLY A 258 31.58 5.49 -25.02
C GLY A 258 32.75 4.53 -25.18
N ASN A 259 32.97 3.62 -24.23
CA ASN A 259 34.17 2.80 -24.16
C ASN A 259 33.87 1.33 -23.79
N PHE A 260 32.87 0.69 -24.41
CA PHE A 260 33.13 -0.73 -24.71
C PHE A 260 34.18 -0.72 -25.81
N ASP A 261 35.30 -1.40 -25.60
CA ASP A 261 36.40 -1.44 -26.55
C ASP A 261 35.85 -1.64 -27.98
N ARG A 262 36.25 -0.76 -28.89
CA ARG A 262 35.80 -0.84 -30.28
C ARG A 262 36.59 -1.95 -30.96
N ILE A 263 35.90 -2.95 -31.47
CA ILE A 263 36.50 -3.94 -32.34
C ILE A 263 36.21 -3.54 -33.80
N HIS A 264 37.26 -3.46 -34.61
CA HIS A 264 37.17 -3.19 -36.06
C HIS A 264 37.15 -4.49 -36.89
N GLU A 265 37.04 -5.64 -36.21
CA GLU A 265 36.99 -6.97 -36.81
C GLU A 265 35.58 -7.27 -37.35
N THR A 266 35.52 -8.03 -38.43
CA THR A 266 34.27 -8.43 -39.09
C THR A 266 34.03 -9.94 -39.03
N ASP A 267 35.04 -10.72 -38.64
CA ASP A 267 34.92 -12.16 -38.42
C ASP A 267 34.01 -12.47 -37.20
N PRO A 268 32.85 -13.14 -37.39
CA PRO A 268 31.89 -13.39 -36.33
C PRO A 268 32.47 -14.19 -35.14
N GLU A 269 33.40 -15.12 -35.39
CA GLU A 269 34.01 -15.94 -34.33
C GLU A 269 34.90 -15.09 -33.42
N THR A 270 35.75 -14.25 -34.00
CA THR A 270 36.63 -13.34 -33.29
C THR A 270 35.85 -12.28 -32.51
N VAL A 271 34.79 -11.74 -33.11
CA VAL A 271 33.89 -10.81 -32.42
C VAL A 271 33.13 -11.50 -31.28
N ALA A 272 32.67 -12.73 -31.46
CA ALA A 272 31.99 -13.48 -30.39
C ALA A 272 32.92 -13.77 -29.19
N LYS A 273 34.18 -14.16 -29.46
CA LYS A 273 35.25 -14.29 -28.44
C LYS A 273 35.42 -12.99 -27.65
N PHE A 274 35.50 -11.87 -28.37
CA PHE A 274 35.68 -10.55 -27.77
C PHE A 274 34.52 -10.15 -26.87
N ILE A 275 33.27 -10.30 -27.32
CA ILE A 275 32.09 -10.00 -26.48
C ILE A 275 32.04 -10.92 -25.25
N MET A 276 32.35 -12.21 -25.41
CA MET A 276 32.37 -13.16 -24.29
C MET A 276 33.43 -12.81 -23.25
N SER A 277 34.61 -12.35 -23.67
CA SER A 277 35.63 -11.87 -22.75
C SER A 277 35.17 -10.65 -21.96
N GLN A 278 34.39 -9.74 -22.56
CA GLN A 278 33.79 -8.61 -21.83
C GLN A 278 32.75 -9.07 -20.81
N ILE A 279 31.89 -10.02 -21.19
CA ILE A 279 30.92 -10.65 -20.28
C ILE A 279 31.66 -11.22 -19.05
N GLN A 280 32.74 -11.98 -19.29
CA GLN A 280 33.52 -12.62 -18.23
C GLN A 280 34.24 -11.63 -17.32
N ASP A 281 34.82 -10.55 -17.87
CA ASP A 281 35.47 -9.50 -17.07
C ASP A 281 34.46 -8.82 -16.12
N ILE A 282 33.30 -8.40 -16.65
CA ILE A 282 32.27 -7.76 -15.82
C ILE A 282 31.67 -8.75 -14.83
N ALA A 283 31.43 -10.00 -15.23
CA ALA A 283 30.94 -11.04 -14.33
C ALA A 283 31.89 -11.27 -13.15
N GLY A 284 33.21 -11.28 -13.38
CA GLY A 284 34.20 -11.37 -12.31
C GLY A 284 34.10 -10.22 -11.30
N ARG A 285 33.91 -8.99 -11.79
CA ARG A 285 33.71 -7.80 -10.94
C ARG A 285 32.38 -7.83 -10.18
N LEU A 286 31.32 -8.33 -10.81
CA LEU A 286 30.00 -8.49 -10.19
C LEU A 286 30.01 -9.49 -9.04
N ASN A 287 30.71 -10.61 -9.17
CA ASN A 287 30.84 -11.59 -8.07
C ASN A 287 31.52 -10.97 -6.84
N ALA A 288 32.56 -10.16 -7.03
CA ALA A 288 33.19 -9.43 -5.92
C ALA A 288 32.25 -8.39 -5.31
N LEU A 289 31.53 -7.64 -6.16
CA LEU A 289 30.60 -6.60 -5.72
C LEU A 289 29.36 -7.16 -5.00
N GLU A 290 28.88 -8.35 -5.37
CA GLU A 290 27.81 -9.05 -4.66
C GLU A 290 28.22 -9.36 -3.22
N TYR A 291 29.46 -9.82 -3.00
CA TYR A 291 29.99 -10.03 -1.66
C TYR A 291 30.05 -8.73 -0.85
N GLU A 292 30.49 -7.62 -1.46
CA GLU A 292 30.45 -6.30 -0.84
C GLU A 292 29.01 -5.87 -0.48
N LEU A 293 28.04 -6.14 -1.36
CA LEU A 293 26.63 -5.85 -1.10
C LEU A 293 26.11 -6.63 0.11
N ILE A 294 26.39 -7.93 0.20
CA ILE A 294 25.96 -8.76 1.34
C ILE A 294 26.57 -8.22 2.65
N ASN A 295 27.85 -7.87 2.66
CA ASN A 295 28.49 -7.28 3.83
C ASN A 295 27.87 -5.93 4.20
N ALA A 296 27.58 -5.07 3.21
CA ALA A 296 26.89 -3.81 3.44
C ALA A 296 25.48 -4.00 4.00
N ILE A 297 24.75 -5.03 3.55
CA ILE A 297 23.45 -5.42 4.10
C ILE A 297 23.60 -5.85 5.57
N LEU A 298 24.60 -6.66 5.90
CA LEU A 298 24.86 -7.13 7.27
C LEU A 298 25.22 -5.97 8.21
N GLU A 299 26.07 -5.04 7.76
CA GLU A 299 26.54 -3.92 8.57
C GLU A 299 25.50 -2.81 8.71
N PHE A 300 24.77 -2.48 7.63
CA PHE A 300 23.85 -1.34 7.55
C PHE A 300 22.40 -1.74 7.30
N GLN A 301 22.00 -2.92 7.76
CA GLN A 301 20.71 -3.56 7.51
C GLN A 301 19.51 -2.59 7.64
N ALA A 302 19.46 -1.87 8.76
CA ALA A 302 18.40 -0.94 9.06
C ALA A 302 18.35 0.23 8.06
N ARG A 303 19.53 0.76 7.69
CA ARG A 303 19.67 1.94 6.83
C ARG A 303 19.35 1.62 5.38
N MET A 304 19.84 0.48 4.87
CA MET A 304 19.56 0.04 3.50
C MET A 304 18.07 -0.21 3.29
N CYS A 305 17.43 -0.88 4.24
CA CYS A 305 15.99 -1.11 4.23
C CYS A 305 15.20 0.22 4.21
N ILE A 306 15.56 1.21 5.04
CA ILE A 306 14.91 2.53 5.05
C ILE A 306 15.08 3.26 3.70
N SER A 307 16.30 3.29 3.15
CA SER A 307 16.55 3.96 1.88
C SER A 307 15.74 3.34 0.72
N LEU A 308 15.65 2.00 0.67
CA LEU A 308 14.84 1.30 -0.31
C LEU A 308 13.33 1.46 -0.03
N MET A 309 12.91 1.55 1.23
CA MET A 309 11.53 1.80 1.63
C MET A 309 11.03 3.15 1.14
N TYR A 310 11.84 4.22 1.25
CA TYR A 310 11.45 5.54 0.73
C TYR A 310 11.24 5.54 -0.78
N LYS A 311 12.13 4.88 -1.54
CA LYS A 311 11.94 4.71 -2.98
C LYS A 311 10.70 3.87 -3.31
N TYR A 312 10.43 2.84 -2.51
CA TYR A 312 9.23 2.02 -2.65
C TYR A 312 7.98 2.88 -2.38
N ASN A 313 7.99 3.72 -1.36
CA ASN A 313 6.87 4.60 -1.04
C ASN A 313 6.55 5.55 -2.20
N ASP A 314 7.57 6.11 -2.86
CA ASP A 314 7.39 6.93 -4.07
C ASP A 314 6.75 6.12 -5.20
N LEU A 315 7.28 4.93 -5.47
CA LEU A 315 6.79 4.03 -6.52
C LEU A 315 5.31 3.66 -6.30
N ILE A 316 4.93 3.31 -5.07
CA ILE A 316 3.56 2.96 -4.72
C ILE A 316 2.63 4.17 -4.81
N LYS A 317 3.09 5.34 -4.34
CA LYS A 317 2.33 6.59 -4.45
C LYS A 317 2.05 6.96 -5.90
N ASP A 318 3.06 6.92 -6.75
CA ASP A 318 2.90 7.21 -8.19
C ASP A 318 1.95 6.18 -8.83
N ARG A 319 2.11 4.89 -8.52
CA ARG A 319 1.28 3.83 -9.12
C ARG A 319 -0.19 3.91 -8.73
N TRP A 320 -0.52 4.17 -7.46
CA TRP A 320 -1.90 4.40 -7.02
C TRP A 320 -2.41 5.78 -7.45
N GLY A 321 -1.50 6.75 -7.61
CA GLY A 321 -1.75 8.10 -8.11
C GLY A 321 -2.41 8.13 -9.49
N GLU A 322 -2.16 7.13 -10.34
CA GLU A 322 -2.79 7.01 -11.67
C GLU A 322 -4.32 6.96 -11.63
N SER A 323 -4.92 6.58 -10.50
CA SER A 323 -6.36 6.53 -10.29
C SER A 323 -6.92 7.75 -9.56
N ILE A 324 -6.07 8.73 -9.21
CA ILE A 324 -6.39 9.88 -8.35
C ILE A 324 -6.26 11.18 -9.14
N PHE A 325 -7.37 11.89 -9.28
CA PHE A 325 -7.46 13.16 -10.01
C PHE A 325 -7.65 14.30 -9.03
N ARG A 326 -6.64 15.15 -8.91
CA ARG A 326 -6.62 16.25 -7.95
C ARG A 326 -6.99 17.57 -8.59
N THR A 327 -7.90 18.31 -7.96
CA THR A 327 -8.22 19.70 -8.26
C THR A 327 -8.07 20.54 -7.01
N VAL A 328 -7.56 21.75 -7.16
CA VAL A 328 -7.42 22.72 -6.06
C VAL A 328 -8.17 23.99 -6.45
N GLU A 329 -9.07 24.43 -5.58
CA GLU A 329 -9.82 25.67 -5.71
C GLU A 329 -9.43 26.60 -4.57
N GLU A 330 -8.90 27.77 -4.92
CA GLU A 330 -8.57 28.81 -3.95
C GLU A 330 -9.80 29.68 -3.69
N VAL A 331 -10.11 29.91 -2.41
CA VAL A 331 -11.33 30.61 -1.97
C VAL A 331 -11.03 31.54 -0.80
N GLU A 332 -11.82 32.61 -0.63
CA GLU A 332 -11.73 33.46 0.57
C GLU A 332 -12.36 32.76 1.79
N ASP A 333 -13.48 32.07 1.57
CA ASP A 333 -14.15 31.25 2.55
C ASP A 333 -14.76 29.99 1.91
N PHE A 334 -15.22 29.05 2.74
CA PHE A 334 -15.76 27.77 2.27
C PHE A 334 -17.24 27.84 1.85
N LEU A 335 -17.83 29.03 1.75
CA LEU A 335 -19.25 29.23 1.45
C LEU A 335 -19.55 29.29 -0.06
N ASN A 336 -18.55 29.06 -0.92
CA ASN A 336 -18.75 28.94 -2.35
C ASN A 336 -19.77 27.83 -2.70
N PRO A 337 -20.79 28.13 -3.52
CA PRO A 337 -21.76 27.13 -3.94
C PRO A 337 -21.11 26.02 -4.78
N ALA A 338 -21.56 24.77 -4.57
CA ALA A 338 -21.02 23.60 -5.23
C ALA A 338 -21.10 23.66 -6.76
N VAL A 339 -20.14 23.02 -7.43
CA VAL A 339 -20.13 22.91 -8.89
C VAL A 339 -21.30 22.05 -9.35
N GLU A 340 -22.12 22.60 -10.25
CA GLU A 340 -23.32 21.91 -10.69
C GLU A 340 -22.99 20.58 -11.41
N ASN A 341 -23.72 19.53 -11.04
CA ASN A 341 -23.62 18.19 -11.60
C ASN A 341 -22.21 17.56 -11.51
N VAL A 342 -21.39 17.93 -10.52
CA VAL A 342 -20.01 17.42 -10.37
C VAL A 342 -19.94 15.89 -10.35
N GLY A 343 -20.75 15.20 -9.54
CA GLY A 343 -20.78 13.74 -9.50
C GLY A 343 -21.17 13.07 -10.82
N LYS A 344 -22.04 13.70 -11.63
CA LYS A 344 -22.36 13.21 -13.00
C LYS A 344 -21.17 13.40 -13.94
N LYS A 345 -20.41 14.50 -13.81
CA LYS A 345 -19.18 14.75 -14.60
C LYS A 345 -18.11 13.72 -14.24
N HIS A 346 -17.83 13.53 -12.95
CA HIS A 346 -16.90 12.52 -12.45
C HIS A 346 -17.23 11.12 -12.93
N LYS A 347 -18.51 10.71 -12.87
CA LYS A 347 -18.97 9.41 -13.42
C LYS A 347 -18.66 9.25 -14.91
N LYS A 348 -18.81 10.31 -15.72
CA LYS A 348 -18.46 10.28 -17.16
C LYS A 348 -16.94 10.17 -17.35
N ILE A 349 -16.16 10.95 -16.60
CA ILE A 349 -14.69 10.95 -16.66
C ILE A 349 -14.13 9.58 -16.25
N ALA A 350 -14.56 9.03 -15.12
CA ALA A 350 -14.15 7.71 -14.64
C ALA A 350 -14.48 6.59 -15.65
N LYS A 351 -15.62 6.69 -16.36
CA LYS A 351 -15.97 5.76 -17.45
C LYS A 351 -15.01 5.88 -18.64
N LYS A 352 -14.52 7.08 -18.95
CA LYS A 352 -13.55 7.32 -20.04
C LYS A 352 -12.17 6.79 -19.66
N ILE A 353 -11.70 7.08 -18.43
CA ILE A 353 -10.39 6.62 -17.92
C ILE A 353 -10.27 5.10 -17.97
N ARG A 354 -11.25 4.38 -17.41
CA ARG A 354 -11.27 2.89 -17.43
C ARG A 354 -11.31 2.27 -18.83
N LYS A 355 -11.64 3.05 -19.86
CA LYS A 355 -11.65 2.61 -21.27
C LYS A 355 -10.39 3.03 -22.03
N SER A 356 -9.55 3.86 -21.44
CA SER A 356 -8.33 4.32 -22.10
C SER A 356 -7.31 3.19 -22.17
N GLU A 357 -6.56 3.16 -23.27
CA GLU A 357 -5.48 2.19 -23.49
C GLU A 357 -4.39 2.37 -22.43
N TYR A 358 -3.90 3.61 -22.27
CA TYR A 358 -2.94 4.00 -21.23
C TYR A 358 -3.27 3.43 -19.85
N TYR A 359 -4.52 3.61 -19.38
CA TYR A 359 -4.89 3.18 -18.04
C TYR A 359 -5.00 1.66 -17.90
N ASN A 360 -5.36 0.95 -18.98
CA ASN A 360 -5.43 -0.51 -18.97
C ASN A 360 -4.06 -1.18 -19.16
N GLU A 361 -3.06 -0.43 -19.63
CA GLU A 361 -1.69 -0.87 -19.87
C GLU A 361 -0.68 -0.30 -18.85
N LEU A 362 -1.16 0.17 -17.70
CA LEU A 362 -0.29 0.70 -16.65
C LEU A 362 0.75 -0.34 -16.20
N ASP A 363 2.01 0.06 -16.26
CA ASP A 363 3.13 -0.76 -15.84
C ASP A 363 3.02 -1.20 -14.38
N MET A 364 3.57 -2.38 -14.10
CA MET A 364 3.68 -2.91 -12.75
C MET A 364 5.03 -2.51 -12.15
N PRO A 365 5.11 -2.34 -10.82
CA PRO A 365 6.39 -2.23 -10.12
C PRO A 365 7.37 -3.37 -10.47
N PRO A 366 8.70 -3.16 -10.39
CA PRO A 366 9.68 -4.22 -10.64
C PRO A 366 9.51 -5.44 -9.73
N VAL A 367 9.12 -5.21 -8.47
CA VAL A 367 8.73 -6.27 -7.53
C VAL A 367 7.36 -5.94 -6.95
N TYR A 368 6.43 -6.88 -6.95
CA TYR A 368 5.08 -6.71 -6.37
C TYR A 368 4.50 -8.01 -5.83
N ILE A 369 3.56 -7.90 -4.90
CA ILE A 369 2.71 -9.03 -4.48
C ILE A 369 1.62 -9.21 -5.54
N LYS A 370 1.44 -10.44 -6.02
CA LYS A 370 0.37 -10.82 -6.96
C LYS A 370 -0.98 -10.34 -6.43
N ASP A 371 -1.80 -9.80 -7.33
CA ASP A 371 -3.13 -9.24 -7.04
C ASP A 371 -3.15 -7.97 -6.16
N TYR A 372 -1.99 -7.45 -5.72
CA TYR A 372 -1.94 -6.17 -5.00
C TYR A 372 -2.38 -5.00 -5.88
N PHE A 373 -1.96 -5.00 -7.14
CA PHE A 373 -2.50 -4.14 -8.20
C PHE A 373 -3.35 -5.00 -9.14
N PRO A 374 -4.65 -5.19 -8.87
CA PRO A 374 -5.52 -5.91 -9.79
C PRO A 374 -5.71 -5.11 -11.09
N ASN A 375 -6.44 -5.67 -12.06
CA ASN A 375 -6.70 -5.00 -13.33
C ASN A 375 -7.18 -3.54 -13.12
N PRO A 376 -6.52 -2.53 -13.73
CA PRO A 376 -6.90 -1.13 -13.56
C PRO A 376 -8.38 -0.83 -13.82
N ALA A 377 -9.02 -1.56 -14.73
CA ALA A 377 -10.44 -1.39 -15.07
C ALA A 377 -11.40 -1.60 -13.88
N VAL A 378 -10.97 -2.32 -12.84
CA VAL A 378 -11.77 -2.53 -11.61
C VAL A 378 -11.46 -1.52 -10.50
N HIS A 379 -10.41 -0.71 -10.64
CA HIS A 379 -10.03 0.25 -9.62
C HIS A 379 -11.13 1.30 -9.39
N PRO A 380 -11.35 1.73 -8.13
CA PRO A 380 -12.00 3.01 -7.85
C PRO A 380 -11.23 4.15 -8.52
N ILE A 381 -11.95 5.16 -9.01
CA ILE A 381 -11.34 6.41 -9.48
C ILE A 381 -11.69 7.49 -8.47
N LEU A 382 -10.69 8.16 -7.92
CA LEU A 382 -10.86 9.19 -6.90
C LEU A 382 -10.74 10.57 -7.54
N PHE A 383 -11.67 11.44 -7.22
CA PHE A 383 -11.59 12.87 -7.53
C PHE A 383 -11.38 13.61 -6.21
N LEU A 384 -10.15 14.08 -6.01
CA LEU A 384 -9.72 14.81 -4.82
C LEU A 384 -9.88 16.31 -5.07
N GLU A 385 -10.98 16.87 -4.59
CA GLU A 385 -11.30 18.29 -4.68
C GLU A 385 -10.86 18.98 -3.38
N ILE A 386 -9.81 19.79 -3.46
CA ILE A 386 -9.27 20.53 -2.32
C ILE A 386 -9.72 21.98 -2.43
N VAL A 387 -10.51 22.42 -1.45
CA VAL A 387 -10.89 23.83 -1.32
C VAL A 387 -9.93 24.47 -0.30
N SER A 388 -9.21 25.52 -0.69
CA SER A 388 -8.08 26.08 0.06
C SER A 388 -8.26 27.58 0.30
N LYS A 389 -8.09 28.03 1.55
CA LYS A 389 -8.05 29.46 1.92
C LYS A 389 -6.68 30.11 1.70
N VAL A 390 -5.66 29.28 1.51
CA VAL A 390 -4.29 29.71 1.28
C VAL A 390 -3.87 29.33 -0.14
N PRO A 391 -3.02 30.14 -0.80
CA PRO A 391 -2.46 29.79 -2.10
C PRO A 391 -1.82 28.42 -2.06
N GLU A 392 -1.96 27.65 -3.12
CA GLU A 392 -1.40 26.31 -3.15
C GLU A 392 0.14 26.35 -3.16
N VAL A 393 0.74 26.24 -1.98
CA VAL A 393 2.13 25.78 -1.87
C VAL A 393 2.10 24.29 -2.14
N LYS A 394 2.78 23.83 -3.21
CA LYS A 394 2.97 22.40 -3.50
C LYS A 394 3.47 21.73 -2.22
N MET A 395 2.59 20.99 -1.56
CA MET A 395 2.98 20.19 -0.41
C MET A 395 3.85 19.07 -0.97
N LEU A 396 5.14 19.12 -0.66
CA LEU A 396 6.11 18.14 -1.12
C LEU A 396 5.79 16.83 -0.40
N TRP A 397 5.29 15.86 -1.15
CA TRP A 397 5.28 14.47 -0.70
C TRP A 397 6.65 14.14 -0.09
N LYS A 398 6.65 13.69 1.17
CA LYS A 398 7.85 13.21 1.83
C LYS A 398 7.80 11.71 1.87
N SER A 399 8.74 11.03 1.26
CA SER A 399 8.76 9.56 1.14
C SER A 399 8.86 8.83 2.48
N ASP A 400 9.23 9.54 3.55
CA ASP A 400 9.39 9.02 4.91
C ASP A 400 8.10 8.92 5.72
N TRP A 401 6.99 9.49 5.22
CA TRP A 401 5.74 9.47 5.96
C TRP A 401 5.19 8.04 6.16
N VAL A 402 5.32 7.14 5.18
CA VAL A 402 5.00 5.71 5.38
C VAL A 402 6.19 5.06 6.07
N ASN A 403 5.94 4.51 7.24
CA ASN A 403 6.95 3.79 8.01
C ASN A 403 6.39 2.47 8.52
N TYR A 404 6.91 1.38 7.98
CA TYR A 404 6.55 0.02 8.38
C TYR A 404 7.25 -0.44 9.68
N ARG A 405 8.10 0.40 10.28
CA ARG A 405 8.80 0.13 11.54
C ARG A 405 8.20 0.93 12.68
N GLN A 406 8.10 0.34 13.86
CA GLN A 406 7.67 1.05 15.07
C GLN A 406 8.63 2.16 15.47
N SER A 407 8.08 3.36 15.64
CA SER A 407 8.81 4.50 16.19
C SER A 407 8.95 4.33 17.71
N GLN A 408 10.11 4.69 18.27
CA GLN A 408 10.38 4.66 19.71
C GLN A 408 10.07 6.04 20.35
N GLY A 409 9.01 6.70 19.90
CA GLY A 409 8.63 8.05 20.35
C GLY A 409 7.69 8.04 21.55
N SER A 410 7.81 9.05 22.43
CA SER A 410 6.86 9.30 23.53
C SER A 410 5.55 9.97 23.07
N ASN A 411 5.55 10.56 21.87
CA ASN A 411 4.40 11.26 21.29
C ASN A 411 3.73 10.35 20.27
N PHE A 412 2.49 9.94 20.54
CA PHE A 412 1.70 9.15 19.61
C PHE A 412 0.46 9.91 19.16
N HIS A 413 -0.08 9.50 18.02
CA HIS A 413 -1.30 10.02 17.42
C HIS A 413 -2.44 9.05 17.69
N LEU A 414 -3.42 9.45 18.50
CA LEU A 414 -4.62 8.66 18.76
C LEU A 414 -5.64 8.88 17.64
N ILE A 415 -6.10 7.81 16.99
CA ILE A 415 -7.14 7.84 15.96
C ILE A 415 -8.32 7.01 16.42
N ILE A 416 -9.48 7.65 16.49
CA ILE A 416 -10.73 7.06 16.95
C ILE A 416 -11.64 6.77 15.76
N PHE A 417 -12.19 5.57 15.71
CA PHE A 417 -13.10 5.10 14.66
C PHE A 417 -14.52 4.99 15.22
N ALA A 418 -15.50 5.62 14.55
CA ALA A 418 -16.91 5.56 14.92
C ALA A 418 -17.75 4.96 13.79
N HIS A 419 -18.40 3.83 14.07
CA HIS A 419 -19.17 3.04 13.11
C HIS A 419 -20.55 3.65 12.78
N GLY A 420 -21.21 3.08 11.77
CA GLY A 420 -22.51 3.54 11.26
C GLY A 420 -23.71 2.90 11.98
N PHE A 421 -24.91 3.22 11.47
CA PHE A 421 -26.18 2.65 11.91
C PHE A 421 -26.21 1.13 11.73
N GLN A 422 -26.61 0.38 12.76
CA GLN A 422 -26.57 -1.09 12.82
C GLN A 422 -25.19 -1.69 12.50
N GLY A 423 -24.14 -0.89 12.66
CA GLY A 423 -22.75 -1.28 12.46
C GLY A 423 -22.06 -1.71 13.73
N SER A 424 -20.78 -2.07 13.60
CA SER A 424 -19.91 -2.43 14.73
C SER A 424 -18.52 -1.82 14.62
N SER A 425 -17.75 -1.89 15.70
CA SER A 425 -16.31 -1.56 15.72
C SER A 425 -15.50 -2.31 14.65
N PHE A 426 -16.00 -3.46 14.17
CA PHE A 426 -15.40 -4.25 13.10
C PHE A 426 -15.53 -3.59 11.72
N ASP A 427 -16.56 -2.77 11.48
CA ASP A 427 -16.84 -2.20 10.15
C ASP A 427 -15.72 -1.32 9.62
N LEU A 428 -14.96 -0.68 10.52
CA LEU A 428 -13.84 0.21 10.19
C LEU A 428 -12.49 -0.49 10.30
N ARG A 429 -12.48 -1.81 10.44
CA ARG A 429 -11.26 -2.58 10.63
C ARG A 429 -10.33 -2.54 9.43
N ALA A 430 -10.86 -2.55 8.21
CA ALA A 430 -10.03 -2.47 7.01
C ALA A 430 -9.19 -1.18 7.00
N ILE A 431 -9.82 -0.02 7.19
CA ILE A 431 -9.07 1.25 7.26
C ILE A 431 -8.14 1.31 8.49
N ARG A 432 -8.58 0.81 9.65
CA ARG A 432 -7.75 0.74 10.87
C ARG A 432 -6.51 -0.12 10.67
N ASN A 433 -6.64 -1.30 10.07
CA ASN A 433 -5.51 -2.20 9.77
C ASN A 433 -4.54 -1.57 8.77
N GLN A 434 -5.08 -0.89 7.75
CA GLN A 434 -4.24 -0.20 6.76
C GLN A 434 -3.47 0.97 7.39
N ILE A 435 -4.10 1.79 8.25
CA ILE A 435 -3.38 2.84 9.00
C ILE A 435 -2.29 2.21 9.87
N ALA A 436 -2.59 1.13 10.60
CA ALA A 436 -1.61 0.43 11.43
C ALA A 436 -0.40 -0.08 10.61
N LEU A 437 -0.61 -0.53 9.37
CA LEU A 437 0.44 -0.99 8.46
C LEU A 437 1.41 0.12 8.06
N PHE A 438 0.90 1.32 7.74
CA PHE A 438 1.71 2.42 7.19
C PHE A 438 2.19 3.44 8.24
N LYS A 439 1.54 3.48 9.41
CA LYS A 439 1.78 4.44 10.48
C LYS A 439 1.87 3.75 11.84
N SER A 440 3.08 3.32 12.14
CA SER A 440 3.39 2.59 13.36
C SER A 440 3.38 3.42 14.66
N ASP A 441 3.34 4.74 14.54
CA ASP A 441 3.30 5.74 15.60
C ASP A 441 1.87 6.16 15.99
N THR A 442 0.87 5.37 15.57
CA THR A 442 -0.55 5.63 15.83
C THR A 442 -1.13 4.65 16.84
N MET A 443 -1.90 5.17 17.78
CA MET A 443 -2.77 4.37 18.65
C MET A 443 -4.17 4.40 18.06
N LEU A 444 -4.79 3.23 17.89
CA LEU A 444 -6.03 3.09 17.13
C LEU A 444 -7.14 2.56 18.04
N MET A 445 -8.25 3.32 18.15
CA MET A 445 -9.39 2.97 18.99
C MET A 445 -10.65 2.81 18.13
N CYS A 446 -11.16 1.59 17.99
CA CYS A 446 -12.49 1.38 17.40
C CYS A 446 -13.57 1.44 18.48
N SER A 447 -14.43 2.46 18.41
CA SER A 447 -15.54 2.63 19.35
C SER A 447 -16.53 1.47 19.24
N SER A 448 -16.90 0.89 20.38
CA SER A 448 -17.88 -0.20 20.48
C SER A 448 -19.08 0.14 21.38
N LYS A 449 -19.04 1.26 22.12
CA LYS A 449 -20.11 1.65 23.06
C LYS A 449 -21.46 1.97 22.40
N ASN A 450 -21.49 2.09 21.06
CA ASN A 450 -22.69 2.40 20.30
C ASN A 450 -23.30 1.20 19.56
N GLU A 451 -22.67 0.02 19.54
CA GLU A 451 -23.07 -1.12 18.69
C GLU A 451 -24.55 -1.52 18.86
N GLU A 452 -25.00 -1.68 20.11
CA GLU A 452 -26.37 -2.08 20.45
C GLU A 452 -27.36 -0.91 20.52
N HIS A 453 -26.88 0.32 20.34
CA HIS A 453 -27.63 1.54 20.65
C HIS A 453 -27.73 2.51 19.45
N THR A 454 -27.45 2.03 18.25
CA THR A 454 -27.45 2.86 17.03
C THR A 454 -28.83 3.37 16.61
N GLU A 455 -29.91 2.91 17.24
CA GLU A 455 -31.30 3.31 16.95
C GLU A 455 -31.81 4.45 17.83
N GLU A 456 -31.02 4.85 18.85
CA GLU A 456 -31.36 5.85 19.87
C GLU A 456 -31.18 7.31 19.38
N ASP A 457 -31.07 8.25 20.32
CA ASP A 457 -30.75 9.66 20.09
C ASP A 457 -29.25 9.86 19.80
N ILE A 458 -28.95 10.50 18.67
CA ILE A 458 -27.58 10.80 18.24
C ILE A 458 -26.83 11.65 19.28
N GLU A 459 -27.52 12.54 20.01
CA GLU A 459 -26.90 13.32 21.09
C GLU A 459 -26.37 12.41 22.21
N LYS A 460 -27.18 11.41 22.61
CA LYS A 460 -26.77 10.40 23.61
C LYS A 460 -25.63 9.52 23.09
N MET A 461 -25.65 9.15 21.81
CA MET A 461 -24.56 8.40 21.18
C MET A 461 -23.25 9.20 21.21
N GLY A 462 -23.32 10.51 20.94
CA GLY A 462 -22.17 11.41 21.00
C GLY A 462 -21.58 11.51 22.41
N LYS A 463 -22.44 11.65 23.43
CA LYS A 463 -22.00 11.62 24.84
C LYS A 463 -21.31 10.30 25.19
N ARG A 464 -21.90 9.15 24.80
CA ARG A 464 -21.30 7.81 25.04
C ARG A 464 -19.95 7.65 24.35
N LEU A 465 -19.80 8.15 23.12
CA LEU A 465 -18.51 8.15 22.43
C LEU A 465 -17.47 9.01 23.18
N ALA A 466 -17.85 10.21 23.64
CA ALA A 466 -16.94 11.06 24.40
C ALA A 466 -16.48 10.40 25.71
N GLU A 467 -17.40 9.78 26.44
CA GLU A 467 -17.09 9.02 27.67
C GLU A 467 -16.13 7.85 27.38
N GLU A 468 -16.32 7.12 26.26
CA GLU A 468 -15.41 6.06 25.83
C GLU A 468 -14.01 6.58 25.50
N VAL A 469 -13.91 7.72 24.79
CA VAL A 469 -12.63 8.34 24.43
C VAL A 469 -11.87 8.78 25.67
N ILE A 470 -12.54 9.45 26.62
CA ILE A 470 -11.92 9.90 27.87
C ILE A 470 -11.42 8.69 28.67
N GLN A 471 -12.26 7.67 28.85
CA GLN A 471 -11.88 6.44 29.56
C GLN A 471 -10.67 5.76 28.89
N PHE A 472 -10.64 5.69 27.56
CA PHE A 472 -9.51 5.10 26.84
C PHE A 472 -8.21 5.89 27.04
N ILE A 473 -8.29 7.23 27.01
CA ILE A 473 -7.13 8.08 27.30
C ILE A 473 -6.65 7.86 28.74
N ASP A 474 -7.56 7.77 29.70
CA ASP A 474 -7.24 7.55 31.11
C ASP A 474 -6.70 6.15 31.40
N ASP A 475 -7.08 5.13 30.63
CA ASP A 475 -6.58 3.76 30.83
C ASP A 475 -5.22 3.53 30.15
N TRP A 476 -5.02 4.09 28.95
CA TRP A 476 -3.91 3.72 28.06
C TRP A 476 -2.89 4.82 27.84
N CYS A 477 -3.19 6.07 28.21
CA CYS A 477 -2.38 7.23 27.85
C CYS A 477 -1.86 8.04 29.05
N VAL A 478 -1.97 7.53 30.29
CA VAL A 478 -1.67 8.27 31.53
C VAL A 478 -0.25 8.84 31.59
N GLN A 479 0.74 8.12 31.07
CA GLN A 479 2.15 8.49 31.23
C GLN A 479 2.65 9.50 30.19
N THR A 480 2.00 9.58 29.04
CA THR A 480 2.49 10.32 27.88
C THR A 480 1.48 11.30 27.31
N HIS A 481 0.17 11.06 27.49
CA HIS A 481 -0.96 11.72 26.83
C HIS A 481 -0.86 11.73 25.29
N PRO A 482 -1.98 11.67 24.55
CA PRO A 482 -1.90 11.80 23.10
C PRO A 482 -1.41 13.21 22.72
N SER A 483 -0.48 13.26 21.76
CA SER A 483 0.01 14.51 21.15
C SER A 483 -0.98 15.06 20.12
N LYS A 484 -1.76 14.16 19.51
CA LYS A 484 -2.76 14.44 18.50
C LYS A 484 -3.91 13.46 18.63
N ILE A 485 -5.13 13.94 18.41
CA ILE A 485 -6.36 13.14 18.42
C ILE A 485 -7.09 13.37 17.11
N SER A 486 -7.40 12.31 16.39
CA SER A 486 -8.16 12.36 15.13
C SER A 486 -9.34 11.42 15.15
N PHE A 487 -10.31 11.68 14.28
CA PHE A 487 -11.51 10.87 14.17
C PHE A 487 -11.76 10.41 12.74
N VAL A 488 -12.17 9.16 12.60
CA VAL A 488 -12.65 8.54 11.36
C VAL A 488 -14.07 8.05 11.60
N GLY A 489 -15.04 8.63 10.89
CA GLY A 489 -16.45 8.24 10.98
C GLY A 489 -16.94 7.60 9.69
N HIS A 490 -17.85 6.63 9.78
CA HIS A 490 -18.62 6.17 8.63
C HIS A 490 -20.11 6.37 8.84
N SER A 491 -20.82 6.89 7.83
CA SER A 491 -22.27 7.05 7.86
C SER A 491 -22.71 7.81 9.12
N LEU A 492 -23.58 7.23 9.95
CA LEU A 492 -24.00 7.79 11.24
C LEU A 492 -22.82 8.18 12.16
N GLY A 493 -21.70 7.45 12.12
CA GLY A 493 -20.53 7.68 12.96
C GLY A 493 -19.95 9.08 12.84
N GLY A 494 -19.97 9.69 11.65
CA GLY A 494 -19.52 11.08 11.47
C GLY A 494 -20.38 12.10 12.22
N LEU A 495 -21.69 11.84 12.38
CA LEU A 495 -22.60 12.68 13.15
C LEU A 495 -22.44 12.43 14.67
N ILE A 496 -22.24 11.17 15.06
CA ILE A 496 -21.92 10.80 16.45
C ILE A 496 -20.64 11.51 16.91
N ILE A 497 -19.59 11.52 16.08
CA ILE A 497 -18.35 12.26 16.37
C ILE A 497 -18.65 13.74 16.57
N ARG A 498 -19.39 14.40 15.67
CA ARG A 498 -19.77 15.81 15.82
C ARG A 498 -20.52 16.08 17.12
N ALA A 499 -21.43 15.18 17.52
CA ALA A 499 -22.17 15.29 18.77
C ALA A 499 -21.29 15.06 20.01
N ALA A 500 -20.16 14.35 19.87
CA ALA A 500 -19.20 14.11 20.95
C ALA A 500 -18.29 15.31 21.22
N LEU A 501 -18.00 16.15 20.20
CA LEU A 501 -16.96 17.19 20.29
C LEU A 501 -17.14 18.16 21.47
N PRO A 502 -18.34 18.68 21.82
CA PRO A 502 -18.49 19.58 22.96
C PRO A 502 -18.00 19.00 24.29
N TYR A 503 -18.17 17.69 24.47
CA TYR A 503 -17.73 16.95 25.65
C TYR A 503 -16.21 16.68 25.66
N LEU A 504 -15.53 16.89 24.53
CA LEU A 504 -14.09 16.69 24.36
C LEU A 504 -13.33 18.02 24.18
N SER A 505 -13.95 19.14 24.57
CA SER A 505 -13.40 20.50 24.39
C SER A 505 -12.05 20.72 25.09
N GLU A 506 -11.75 19.98 26.16
CA GLU A 506 -10.44 19.99 26.84
C GLU A 506 -9.29 19.54 25.92
N TYR A 507 -9.59 18.72 24.91
CA TYR A 507 -8.62 18.22 23.93
C TYR A 507 -8.59 19.02 22.64
N SER A 508 -9.36 20.10 22.52
CA SER A 508 -9.50 20.90 21.29
C SER A 508 -8.15 21.30 20.67
N GLY A 509 -7.17 21.70 21.48
CA GLY A 509 -5.82 22.05 21.01
C GLY A 509 -5.00 20.90 20.40
N LYS A 510 -5.47 19.65 20.53
CA LYS A 510 -4.81 18.43 20.05
C LYS A 510 -5.49 17.82 18.83
N PHE A 511 -6.58 18.39 18.33
CA PHE A 511 -7.34 17.79 17.23
C PHE A 511 -6.59 17.88 15.89
N GLY A 512 -6.27 16.71 15.34
CA GLY A 512 -5.50 16.55 14.11
C GLY A 512 -6.37 16.61 12.87
N PHE A 513 -7.06 15.53 12.58
CA PHE A 513 -7.94 15.42 11.42
C PHE A 513 -9.32 14.85 11.79
N PHE A 514 -10.32 15.31 11.04
CA PHE A 514 -11.67 14.75 11.01
C PHE A 514 -11.93 14.19 9.61
N MET A 515 -12.06 12.87 9.52
CA MET A 515 -12.28 12.16 8.25
C MET A 515 -13.60 11.41 8.30
N THR A 516 -14.47 11.58 7.31
CA THR A 516 -15.73 10.82 7.26
C THR A 516 -16.00 10.18 5.91
N PHE A 517 -16.57 8.98 5.95
CA PHE A 517 -16.98 8.18 4.80
C PHE A 517 -18.51 8.13 4.73
N SER A 518 -19.10 8.71 3.68
CA SER A 518 -20.55 8.68 3.44
C SER A 518 -21.41 9.17 4.63
N SER A 519 -20.92 10.10 5.44
CA SER A 519 -21.66 10.63 6.60
C SER A 519 -22.62 11.76 6.22
N PRO A 520 -23.95 11.61 6.35
CA PRO A 520 -24.92 12.61 5.89
C PRO A 520 -25.00 13.83 6.84
N HIS A 521 -23.97 14.68 6.81
CA HIS A 521 -23.78 15.82 7.73
C HIS A 521 -24.90 16.87 7.71
N LEU A 522 -25.64 16.95 6.60
CA LEU A 522 -26.78 17.85 6.38
C LEU A 522 -28.12 17.09 6.27
N GLY A 523 -28.15 15.81 6.67
CA GLY A 523 -29.34 14.97 6.66
C GLY A 523 -29.77 14.51 5.27
N TYR A 524 -31.01 14.00 5.20
CA TYR A 524 -31.63 13.41 4.00
C TYR A 524 -32.59 14.35 3.25
N MET A 525 -32.66 15.62 3.65
CA MET A 525 -33.71 16.53 3.17
C MET A 525 -33.58 16.93 1.70
N TYR A 526 -32.36 16.96 1.16
CA TYR A 526 -32.02 17.64 -0.08
C TYR A 526 -31.71 16.65 -1.22
N LYS A 527 -32.38 16.83 -2.37
CA LYS A 527 -32.47 15.98 -3.59
C LYS A 527 -33.08 14.58 -3.46
N SER A 528 -34.40 14.54 -3.66
CA SER A 528 -35.17 13.34 -4.02
C SER A 528 -35.45 13.31 -5.54
N SER A 529 -34.49 12.92 -6.38
CA SER A 529 -34.80 12.62 -7.79
C SER A 529 -35.10 11.13 -7.96
N THR A 530 -36.36 10.79 -8.26
CA THR A 530 -36.98 9.56 -8.87
C THR A 530 -36.35 8.15 -8.78
N LEU A 531 -35.08 7.96 -8.47
CA LEU A 531 -34.41 6.68 -8.18
C LEU A 531 -34.46 6.32 -6.68
N VAL A 532 -35.46 6.84 -5.98
CA VAL A 532 -35.54 6.89 -4.53
C VAL A 532 -36.20 5.64 -3.95
N ASP A 533 -36.80 4.76 -4.73
CA ASP A 533 -37.69 3.70 -4.17
C ASP A 533 -36.99 2.73 -3.19
N ALA A 534 -35.69 2.44 -3.38
CA ALA A 534 -34.92 1.59 -2.47
C ALA A 534 -34.39 2.32 -1.22
N GLY A 535 -33.90 3.56 -1.36
CA GLY A 535 -33.50 4.41 -0.22
C GLY A 535 -34.70 4.83 0.64
N MET A 536 -35.85 5.10 0.00
CA MET A 536 -37.14 5.27 0.69
C MET A 536 -37.63 4.00 1.34
N TRP A 537 -37.28 2.80 0.86
CA TRP A 537 -37.59 1.55 1.56
C TRP A 537 -36.81 1.42 2.87
N PHE A 538 -35.51 1.77 2.88
CA PHE A 538 -34.71 1.89 4.11
C PHE A 538 -35.34 2.91 5.07
N LEU A 539 -35.66 4.11 4.60
CA LEU A 539 -36.33 5.13 5.40
C LEU A 539 -37.73 4.70 5.88
N LYS A 540 -38.52 3.97 5.09
CA LYS A 540 -39.87 3.51 5.45
C LYS A 540 -39.85 2.36 6.46
N LYS A 541 -38.89 1.44 6.37
CA LYS A 541 -38.75 0.30 7.29
C LYS A 541 -38.25 0.73 8.67
N PHE A 542 -37.37 1.75 8.73
CA PHE A 542 -36.70 2.20 9.95
C PHE A 542 -37.18 3.56 10.48
N LYS A 543 -38.28 4.10 9.94
CA LYS A 543 -38.94 5.34 10.42
C LYS A 543 -39.36 5.30 11.90
N LYS A 544 -39.33 4.12 12.53
CA LYS A 544 -39.61 3.92 13.96
C LYS A 544 -38.42 4.28 14.87
N ASN A 545 -37.21 4.30 14.33
CA ASN A 545 -35.99 4.54 15.11
C ASN A 545 -35.79 6.05 15.31
N TYR A 546 -35.27 6.45 16.47
CA TYR A 546 -35.21 7.86 16.83
C TYR A 546 -34.11 8.60 16.05
N CYS A 547 -32.93 8.00 15.89
CA CYS A 547 -31.85 8.55 15.04
C CYS A 547 -32.31 8.79 13.61
N MET A 548 -33.20 7.95 13.08
CA MET A 548 -33.70 8.12 11.72
C MET A 548 -34.59 9.34 11.58
N LYS A 549 -35.41 9.64 12.60
CA LYS A 549 -36.18 10.89 12.64
C LYS A 549 -35.26 12.10 12.63
N GLN A 550 -34.15 12.06 13.39
CA GLN A 550 -33.15 13.14 13.42
C GLN A 550 -32.46 13.29 12.06
N LEU A 551 -32.06 12.18 11.43
CA LEU A 551 -31.42 12.17 10.11
C LEU A 551 -32.34 12.69 8.99
N THR A 552 -33.64 12.42 9.07
CA THR A 552 -34.64 12.96 8.13
C THR A 552 -35.18 14.32 8.55
N MET A 553 -34.73 14.88 9.68
CA MET A 553 -35.18 16.15 10.26
C MET A 553 -36.71 16.18 10.46
N THR A 554 -37.25 15.09 10.99
CA THR A 554 -38.66 14.90 11.35
C THR A 554 -38.86 14.65 12.84
N ASP A 555 -37.84 14.94 13.64
CA ASP A 555 -37.86 14.91 15.11
C ASP A 555 -38.46 16.18 15.73
N SER A 556 -38.66 17.23 14.92
CA SER A 556 -39.44 18.44 15.25
C SER A 556 -40.27 18.90 14.05
N GLU A 557 -41.36 19.64 14.30
CA GLU A 557 -42.14 20.32 13.26
C GLU A 557 -41.49 21.63 12.80
N VAL A 558 -40.73 22.27 13.69
CA VAL A 558 -39.95 23.48 13.40
C VAL A 558 -38.56 23.03 12.92
N PRO A 559 -38.18 23.29 11.65
CA PRO A 559 -36.90 22.82 11.10
C PRO A 559 -35.69 23.24 11.93
N GLU A 560 -35.70 24.45 12.47
CA GLU A 560 -34.64 25.02 13.30
C GLU A 560 -34.49 24.32 14.66
N ASP A 561 -35.52 23.63 15.15
CA ASP A 561 -35.48 22.89 16.41
C ASP A 561 -35.04 21.42 16.23
N THR A 562 -34.99 20.94 14.98
CA THR A 562 -34.52 19.58 14.67
C THR A 562 -33.08 19.38 15.12
N PHE A 563 -32.74 18.17 15.53
CA PHE A 563 -31.42 17.85 16.05
C PHE A 563 -30.30 18.20 15.06
N LEU A 564 -30.43 17.86 13.77
CA LEU A 564 -29.38 18.14 12.79
C LEU A 564 -29.16 19.64 12.58
N TYR A 565 -30.23 20.45 12.64
CA TYR A 565 -30.08 21.90 12.58
C TYR A 565 -29.32 22.41 13.79
N ARG A 566 -29.72 22.00 15.01
CA ARG A 566 -28.99 22.36 16.24
C ARG A 566 -27.54 21.87 16.22
N LEU A 567 -27.27 20.66 15.75
CA LEU A 567 -25.92 20.10 15.59
C LEU A 567 -25.06 20.89 14.57
N SER A 568 -25.67 21.50 13.55
CA SER A 568 -24.94 22.42 12.66
C SER A 568 -24.42 23.66 13.39
N GLN A 569 -25.08 24.04 14.48
CA GLN A 569 -24.71 25.20 15.28
C GLN A 569 -23.67 24.87 16.37
N VAL A 570 -23.43 23.59 16.65
CA VAL A 570 -22.50 23.13 17.68
C VAL A 570 -21.05 23.40 17.29
N HIS A 571 -20.24 23.79 18.28
CA HIS A 571 -18.81 24.00 18.18
C HIS A 571 -18.03 22.67 18.22
N GLY A 572 -16.89 22.62 17.53
CA GLY A 572 -15.90 21.55 17.66
C GLY A 572 -15.18 21.22 16.36
N LEU A 573 -15.89 21.26 15.22
CA LEU A 573 -15.29 20.96 13.92
C LEU A 573 -14.19 21.94 13.55
N GLU A 574 -14.27 23.18 14.06
CA GLU A 574 -13.27 24.21 13.89
C GLU A 574 -11.94 23.94 14.62
N TRP A 575 -11.87 22.93 15.49
CA TRP A 575 -10.63 22.59 16.21
C TRP A 575 -9.70 21.68 15.39
N PHE A 576 -10.19 21.05 14.31
CA PHE A 576 -9.39 20.16 13.48
C PHE A 576 -8.51 20.91 12.48
N LYS A 577 -7.25 20.49 12.35
CA LYS A 577 -6.31 21.01 11.34
C LYS A 577 -6.64 20.55 9.93
N HIS A 578 -7.18 19.35 9.78
CA HIS A 578 -7.55 18.75 8.50
C HIS A 578 -8.97 18.21 8.50
N ILE A 579 -9.72 18.44 7.42
CA ILE A 579 -11.08 17.93 7.23
C ILE A 579 -11.14 17.16 5.91
N GLY A 580 -11.46 15.87 5.98
CA GLY A 580 -11.64 14.98 4.83
C GLY A 580 -13.07 14.45 4.75
N LEU A 581 -13.76 14.75 3.66
CA LEU A 581 -15.14 14.34 3.40
C LEU A 581 -15.15 13.39 2.20
N ILE A 582 -15.13 12.09 2.47
CA ILE A 582 -15.14 11.02 1.47
C ILE A 582 -16.58 10.62 1.20
N SER A 583 -16.93 10.58 -0.07
CA SER A 583 -18.30 10.36 -0.55
C SER A 583 -18.29 9.62 -1.88
N SER A 584 -19.43 9.09 -2.31
CA SER A 584 -19.58 8.57 -3.66
C SER A 584 -20.88 9.07 -4.27
N PHE A 585 -20.84 9.61 -5.47
CA PHE A 585 -22.07 9.94 -6.21
C PHE A 585 -22.90 8.69 -6.58
N GLN A 586 -22.35 7.48 -6.37
CA GLN A 586 -23.05 6.21 -6.57
C GLN A 586 -23.72 5.69 -5.29
N ASP A 587 -23.55 6.39 -4.17
CA ASP A 587 -24.18 6.07 -2.89
C ASP A 587 -25.62 6.63 -2.87
N ASN A 588 -26.60 5.73 -2.80
CA ASN A 588 -28.01 6.12 -2.68
C ASN A 588 -28.50 6.11 -1.21
N TYR A 589 -27.64 5.76 -0.25
CA TYR A 589 -27.92 5.69 1.18
C TYR A 589 -27.44 6.91 1.95
N ALA A 590 -26.50 7.68 1.42
CA ALA A 590 -26.09 8.98 1.94
C ALA A 590 -26.11 10.02 0.81
N PRO A 591 -26.87 11.13 0.92
CA PRO A 591 -26.93 12.12 -0.15
C PRO A 591 -25.54 12.72 -0.38
N PHE A 592 -25.14 12.78 -1.64
CA PHE A 592 -23.78 13.15 -2.03
C PHE A 592 -23.37 14.53 -1.50
N GLU A 593 -24.21 15.55 -1.69
CA GLU A 593 -23.95 16.91 -1.22
C GLU A 593 -23.95 17.01 0.32
N SER A 594 -24.80 16.22 0.98
CA SER A 594 -24.87 16.14 2.45
C SER A 594 -23.59 15.55 3.03
N ALA A 595 -23.05 14.49 2.41
CA ALA A 595 -21.79 13.88 2.81
C ALA A 595 -20.57 14.79 2.66
N ARG A 596 -20.68 15.79 1.78
CA ARG A 596 -19.61 16.71 1.41
C ARG A 596 -19.73 18.09 2.06
N ILE A 597 -20.78 18.31 2.86
CA ILE A 597 -21.14 19.61 3.45
C ILE A 597 -21.09 20.68 2.36
N GLU A 598 -21.83 20.45 1.28
CA GLU A 598 -21.83 21.34 0.11
C GLU A 598 -22.99 22.32 0.15
N ILE A 599 -22.76 23.56 -0.30
CA ILE A 599 -23.81 24.55 -0.47
C ILE A 599 -24.45 24.37 -1.85
N SER A 600 -25.77 24.30 -1.90
CA SER A 600 -26.49 24.23 -3.17
C SER A 600 -26.55 25.58 -3.89
N LYS A 601 -26.54 25.54 -5.23
CA LYS A 601 -26.82 26.67 -6.13
C LYS A 601 -28.32 26.90 -6.39
N GLU A 602 -29.19 25.96 -6.02
CA GLU A 602 -30.62 26.08 -6.26
C GLU A 602 -31.18 27.27 -5.46
N HIS A 603 -31.91 28.15 -6.16
CA HIS A 603 -32.42 29.42 -5.65
C HIS A 603 -33.10 29.26 -4.28
N LEU A 604 -32.88 30.24 -3.40
CA LEU A 604 -33.38 30.36 -2.02
C LEU A 604 -34.93 30.40 -1.88
N THR A 605 -35.67 29.85 -2.85
CA THR A 605 -37.14 29.85 -2.91
C THR A 605 -37.77 28.65 -2.22
N ASP A 606 -37.05 27.53 -2.03
CA ASP A 606 -37.53 26.36 -1.28
C ASP A 606 -37.06 26.42 0.18
N SER A 607 -38.01 26.29 1.12
CA SER A 607 -37.77 26.17 2.56
C SER A 607 -36.72 25.09 2.91
N LYS A 608 -36.70 23.95 2.21
CA LYS A 608 -35.73 22.89 2.46
C LYS A 608 -34.32 23.26 1.97
N ALA A 609 -34.23 23.95 0.83
CA ALA A 609 -32.97 24.46 0.32
C ALA A 609 -32.39 25.54 1.24
N ARG A 610 -33.25 26.41 1.82
CA ARG A 610 -32.85 27.38 2.85
C ARG A 610 -32.25 26.69 4.08
N ILE A 611 -32.95 25.71 4.65
CA ILE A 611 -32.48 25.00 5.85
C ILE A 611 -31.16 24.27 5.59
N HIS A 612 -31.03 23.61 4.43
CA HIS A 612 -29.78 22.98 4.02
C HIS A 612 -28.63 24.00 3.89
N PHE A 613 -28.87 25.14 3.25
CA PHE A 613 -27.92 26.24 3.16
C PHE A 613 -27.50 26.75 4.53
N GLU A 614 -28.46 26.99 5.43
CA GLU A 614 -28.19 27.50 6.78
C GLU A 614 -27.34 26.52 7.58
N MET A 615 -27.66 25.21 7.56
CA MET A 615 -26.85 24.20 8.22
C MET A 615 -25.43 24.11 7.65
N ALA A 616 -25.28 24.11 6.32
CA ALA A 616 -23.97 24.11 5.68
C ALA A 616 -23.17 25.36 6.06
N ARG A 617 -23.79 26.54 6.03
CA ARG A 617 -23.17 27.81 6.44
C ARG A 617 -22.77 27.80 7.91
N ASN A 618 -23.63 27.30 8.81
CA ASN A 618 -23.33 27.22 10.25
C ASN A 618 -22.05 26.41 10.50
N ILE A 619 -21.83 25.34 9.74
CA ILE A 619 -20.62 24.52 9.83
C ILE A 619 -19.43 25.21 9.15
N LEU A 620 -19.56 25.53 7.86
CA LEU A 620 -18.45 25.96 7.01
C LEU A 620 -17.86 27.31 7.41
N SER A 621 -18.70 28.25 7.90
CA SER A 621 -18.26 29.59 8.31
C SER A 621 -17.33 29.58 9.52
N ARG A 622 -17.31 28.50 10.30
CA ARG A 622 -16.47 28.38 11.51
C ARG A 622 -15.17 27.62 11.30
N ILE A 623 -15.04 26.87 10.21
CA ILE A 623 -13.87 26.03 9.97
C ILE A 623 -12.61 26.90 9.91
N THR A 624 -11.67 26.66 10.82
CA THR A 624 -10.37 27.34 10.87
C THR A 624 -9.31 26.66 10.01
N ALA A 625 -9.50 25.38 9.68
CA ALA A 625 -8.62 24.63 8.78
C ALA A 625 -8.38 25.41 7.48
N GLU A 626 -7.13 25.40 7.02
CA GLU A 626 -6.76 26.07 5.76
C GLU A 626 -7.39 25.40 4.55
N LYS A 627 -7.69 24.09 4.64
CA LYS A 627 -8.13 23.25 3.53
C LYS A 627 -9.25 22.32 3.95
N ILE A 628 -10.22 22.12 3.05
CA ILE A 628 -11.20 21.03 3.10
C ILE A 628 -10.97 20.12 1.91
N HIS A 629 -10.83 18.82 2.17
CA HIS A 629 -10.65 17.79 1.15
C HIS A 629 -11.97 17.08 0.93
N ARG A 630 -12.62 17.31 -0.22
CA ARG A 630 -13.82 16.59 -0.65
C ARG A 630 -13.41 15.52 -1.66
N ILE A 631 -13.57 14.25 -1.30
CA ILE A 631 -13.13 13.11 -2.13
C ILE A 631 -14.38 12.41 -2.68
N ASP A 632 -14.57 12.45 -4.00
CA ASP A 632 -15.59 11.64 -4.68
C ASP A 632 -14.96 10.34 -5.17
N VAL A 633 -15.46 9.22 -4.65
CA VAL A 633 -15.03 7.88 -5.02
C VAL A 633 -15.99 7.33 -6.06
N ASN A 634 -15.50 7.11 -7.27
CA ASN A 634 -16.25 6.44 -8.31
C ASN A 634 -15.88 4.95 -8.37
N PHE A 635 -16.76 4.06 -7.91
CA PHE A 635 -16.56 2.62 -7.91
C PHE A 635 -16.94 1.93 -9.23
N LYS A 636 -16.28 0.80 -9.52
CA LYS A 636 -16.72 -0.14 -10.55
C LYS A 636 -17.74 -1.12 -9.96
N ILE A 637 -19.01 -0.69 -9.90
CA ILE A 637 -20.09 -1.52 -9.33
C ILE A 637 -20.63 -2.49 -10.40
N GLU A 638 -20.58 -3.78 -10.12
CA GLU A 638 -21.25 -4.79 -10.93
C GLU A 638 -22.77 -4.65 -10.81
N LYS A 639 -23.48 -4.77 -11.94
CA LYS A 639 -24.95 -4.63 -11.98
C LYS A 639 -25.70 -5.90 -11.56
N LYS A 640 -24.99 -6.92 -11.09
CA LYS A 640 -25.55 -8.23 -10.73
C LYS A 640 -25.38 -8.42 -9.23
N GLY A 641 -26.40 -8.08 -8.45
CA GLY A 641 -26.38 -8.27 -7.01
C GLY A 641 -27.44 -7.45 -6.29
N ILE A 642 -27.96 -7.97 -5.18
CA ILE A 642 -29.02 -7.35 -4.37
C ILE A 642 -28.60 -5.94 -3.92
N ASP A 643 -27.35 -5.76 -3.48
CA ASP A 643 -26.83 -4.46 -3.04
C ASP A 643 -26.74 -3.43 -4.17
N SER A 644 -26.44 -3.87 -5.39
CA SER A 644 -26.42 -3.00 -6.58
C SER A 644 -27.82 -2.57 -7.01
N MET A 645 -28.82 -3.44 -6.82
CA MET A 645 -30.22 -3.17 -7.12
C MET A 645 -30.86 -2.24 -6.08
N ILE A 646 -30.46 -2.36 -4.82
CA ILE A 646 -30.97 -1.56 -3.70
C ILE A 646 -30.17 -0.23 -3.55
N GLY A 647 -29.03 -0.09 -4.25
CA GLY A 647 -28.23 1.14 -4.25
C GLY A 647 -27.31 1.32 -3.03
N ARG A 648 -27.12 0.26 -2.23
CA ARG A 648 -26.22 0.26 -1.06
C ARG A 648 -24.78 -0.15 -1.41
N ALA A 649 -24.54 -0.64 -2.63
CA ALA A 649 -23.24 -1.15 -3.04
C ALA A 649 -22.08 -0.16 -2.81
N ALA A 650 -22.23 1.12 -3.20
CA ALA A 650 -21.20 2.12 -2.97
C ALA A 650 -21.00 2.45 -1.48
N HIS A 651 -22.09 2.43 -0.71
CA HIS A 651 -22.07 2.68 0.74
C HIS A 651 -21.25 1.60 1.47
N ILE A 652 -21.45 0.32 1.12
CA ILE A 652 -20.69 -0.80 1.72
C ILE A 652 -19.24 -0.80 1.22
N GLN A 653 -19.02 -0.59 -0.08
CA GLN A 653 -17.66 -0.55 -0.63
C GLN A 653 -16.80 0.58 -0.01
N MET A 654 -17.43 1.62 0.53
CA MET A 654 -16.73 2.67 1.27
C MET A 654 -16.01 2.16 2.54
N LEU A 655 -16.47 1.05 3.13
CA LEU A 655 -15.93 0.48 4.37
C LEU A 655 -14.81 -0.52 4.15
N ASP A 656 -14.92 -1.35 3.10
CA ASP A 656 -14.13 -2.59 3.01
C ASP A 656 -13.46 -2.78 1.63
N HIS A 657 -13.48 -1.77 0.76
CA HIS A 657 -12.81 -1.88 -0.53
C HIS A 657 -11.28 -1.71 -0.37
N ARG A 658 -10.54 -2.82 -0.34
CA ARG A 658 -9.07 -2.86 -0.22
C ARG A 658 -8.30 -1.77 -0.97
N ILE A 659 -8.56 -1.64 -2.27
CA ILE A 659 -7.88 -0.65 -3.13
C ILE A 659 -8.16 0.78 -2.68
N LEU A 660 -9.40 1.08 -2.29
CA LEU A 660 -9.76 2.41 -1.78
C LEU A 660 -8.95 2.74 -0.54
N MET A 661 -8.79 1.79 0.39
CA MET A 661 -8.04 2.02 1.63
C MET A 661 -6.58 2.34 1.34
N HIS A 662 -5.95 1.62 0.40
CA HIS A 662 -4.62 1.98 -0.09
C HIS A 662 -4.59 3.40 -0.66
N MET A 663 -5.52 3.75 -1.55
CA MET A 663 -5.56 5.08 -2.18
C MET A 663 -5.83 6.22 -1.19
N ILE A 664 -6.75 6.06 -0.24
CA ILE A 664 -7.11 7.10 0.73
C ILE A 664 -5.93 7.44 1.63
N ILE A 665 -5.21 6.44 2.12
CA ILE A 665 -4.04 6.67 2.98
C ILE A 665 -2.98 7.46 2.20
N GLN A 666 -2.77 7.15 0.91
CA GLN A 666 -1.86 7.90 0.04
C GLN A 666 -2.35 9.33 -0.26
N CYS A 667 -3.63 9.52 -0.56
CA CYS A 667 -4.26 10.83 -0.82
C CYS A 667 -4.17 11.77 0.38
N CYS A 668 -4.31 11.22 1.58
CA CYS A 668 -4.41 11.96 2.83
C CYS A 668 -3.12 11.88 3.65
N ALA A 669 -1.98 11.58 3.03
CA ALA A 669 -0.69 11.41 3.72
C ALA A 669 -0.39 12.56 4.70
N SER A 670 -0.67 13.80 4.29
CA SER A 670 -0.46 15.00 5.10
C SER A 670 -1.30 15.06 6.38
N PHE A 671 -2.41 14.31 6.45
CA PHE A 671 -3.26 14.28 7.65
C PHE A 671 -2.56 13.52 8.79
N PHE A 672 -1.62 12.64 8.46
CA PHE A 672 -0.90 11.77 9.38
C PHE A 672 0.54 12.27 9.67
N GLU A 673 0.91 13.47 9.23
CA GLU A 673 2.16 14.11 9.65
C GLU A 673 2.00 14.59 11.10
N ILE A 674 2.94 14.27 12.00
CA ILE A 674 2.88 14.63 13.43
C ILE A 674 3.24 16.09 13.66
#